data_AF-A0A562UQT2-F1
#
_entry.id   AF-A0A562UQT2-F1
#
_cell.length_a   1.000
_cell.length_b   1.000
_cell.length_c   1.000
_cell.angle_alpha   90.00
_cell.angle_beta   90.00
_cell.angle_gamma   90.00
#
_symmetry.space_group_name_H-M   'P 1'
#
loop_
_entity.id
_entity.type
_entity.pdbx_description
1 polymer ?
#
loop_
_entity_poly.entity_id
_entity_poly.type
_entity_poly.pdbx_seq_one_letter_code
_entity_poly.pdbx_strand_id
1 'polypeptide(L)'
;MSRLWRTKSIEQSIADTDEPGRRLRRDLTAWDLTVFGVAVVVGAGIFTLAASTAGDLSGPAVTLSFVIAAIACGLAALCYAEFASTVPVAGSAYTFAYASFGEFLAWILGWDLVLEFSLAAAVVAKGWSTYLQQAVGHLGADIHTTVDVGGVALDWGSILIVAALTVLLATGTKLSAHVSMVITAIKVAVVLLVVVVGAAYINAANYTPFVPPSTPAPEERANVESSLLAYVLGDVGTQYGWYGVLAGASIVFFAFIGFDVVATTAEETRRPQRDLPRGILGSLVIVTVLYLATSLVITGMAGYEELKTQPDGTRATLATAFSALGVDWAAAVIAFGALAGLTTVVMVMMLGQTRVLFAMSRDRLLPASWSKTGRHGTPVRATIGVGVFVALLAGVFPAARLEEMVNVGTLFAFVLVSGGVLVLRRTRPDLPRGFRAPGVPFVPILAIVACVWLMVNLTVLTWLRFLAWMALGVLIYLAYGYRHSKLGRSVSLCGQWQTERMPALRSRTSTHGRTMAGARALWRATGMTDDDFGKPIVAIANSYTQFVPGHVHLKDLGEIVAESISEAGGVSKEFHTIAVDDGIAMGHAGMLYSLPSREIIADSVEYMVNAHCADALVCISNCDKITPGMLLAAMRLNIPTVFVSGGPMEAGRTVSVDGVVTRRLDLIDAMVASADEGVSDDELASVERSACPTCGSCSGMFTANSMNCLTEAIGLALPGNGSVLATHSARRDLFRRAGEVVVDLARRYYDGDDESVLPRRIADRHAFDNAMSLDVAMGGSTNTVLHLLAAAREGGVDFSVEDIDAISRRVPCLAKIAPNSPDYYMEDVHRAGGIPAIMGELHRAGLLHSDVGSIHSASLDEWLTEWDIRSGGASQAALELFHAAPGGVRTTQPFSTDNRWSSLDTDAESGCIRAADHAYSADGGLAVLSGNLAPDGCVVKTAGVPEENLVFAGPARVFESQESAVAGILDGTVTAGDVVVIRYEGPKGGPGMQEMLHPTSFLKGRKLGRACALITDGRFSGGTSGLSIGHISPEAAGGGVIALVADGDRIELDIPARTIRLCVSDDELDARRIEEEKRDRPYTPVDRDRTVSTALRAYAAMTTAASDGAYRRIP
;
A
#
# COMPACT_ATOMS: atom_id res chain seq x y z
N MET A 1 15.28 22.24 -19.35
CA MET A 1 15.72 20.83 -19.45
C MET A 1 15.15 19.91 -18.36
N SER A 2 14.62 20.40 -17.22
CA SER A 2 14.07 19.54 -16.14
C SER A 2 12.84 18.69 -16.55
N ARG A 3 12.09 19.10 -17.58
CA ARG A 3 10.87 18.40 -18.03
C ARG A 3 11.12 17.11 -18.83
N LEU A 4 12.35 16.73 -19.17
CA LEU A 4 12.61 15.48 -19.92
C LEU A 4 12.90 14.28 -19.02
N TRP A 5 13.26 14.52 -17.76
CA TRP A 5 13.71 13.50 -16.80
C TRP A 5 12.64 13.14 -15.77
N ARG A 6 11.38 13.16 -16.19
CA ARG A 6 10.20 12.90 -15.35
C ARG A 6 10.18 11.44 -14.88
N THR A 7 10.42 11.17 -13.60
CA THR A 7 10.34 9.81 -13.04
C THR A 7 8.94 9.49 -12.55
N LYS A 8 8.51 8.23 -12.73
CA LYS A 8 7.24 7.70 -12.22
C LYS A 8 7.55 6.81 -11.03
N SER A 9 6.92 7.04 -9.89
CA SER A 9 7.16 6.20 -8.71
C SER A 9 6.69 4.77 -8.95
N ILE A 10 7.28 3.83 -8.21
CA ILE A 10 6.94 2.41 -8.31
C ILE A 10 5.51 2.20 -7.83
N GLU A 11 5.12 2.89 -6.76
CA GLU A 11 3.77 2.88 -6.19
C GLU A 11 2.74 3.38 -7.21
N GLN A 12 3.04 4.47 -7.94
CA GLN A 12 2.17 4.95 -9.01
C GLN A 12 2.10 3.97 -10.19
N SER A 13 3.21 3.29 -10.50
CA SER A 13 3.25 2.27 -11.55
C SER A 13 2.40 1.05 -11.21
N ILE A 14 2.38 0.64 -9.93
CA ILE A 14 1.51 -0.41 -9.41
C ILE A 14 0.05 0.05 -9.38
N ALA A 15 -0.23 1.26 -8.89
CA ALA A 15 -1.59 1.82 -8.86
C ALA A 15 -2.21 1.93 -10.27
N ASP A 16 -1.41 2.26 -11.28
CA ASP A 16 -1.86 2.32 -12.67
C ASP A 16 -2.27 0.93 -13.24
N THR A 17 -1.89 -0.19 -12.59
CA THR A 17 -2.38 -1.53 -12.96
C THR A 17 -3.85 -1.75 -12.63
N ASP A 18 -4.41 -0.95 -11.71
CA ASP A 18 -5.81 -1.03 -11.31
C ASP A 18 -6.73 -0.12 -12.12
N GLU A 19 -6.24 0.54 -13.18
CA GLU A 19 -7.06 1.42 -14.03
C GLU A 19 -8.21 0.63 -14.72
N PRO A 20 -9.50 1.02 -14.53
CA PRO A 20 -10.64 0.30 -15.11
C PRO A 20 -10.57 0.20 -16.64
N GLY A 21 -10.80 -1.01 -17.16
CA GLY A 21 -10.77 -1.28 -18.61
C GLY A 21 -9.36 -1.41 -19.23
N ARG A 22 -8.32 -1.43 -18.38
CA ARG A 22 -6.90 -1.57 -18.77
C ARG A 22 -6.15 -2.54 -17.85
N ARG A 23 -6.82 -3.60 -17.39
CA ARG A 23 -6.26 -4.59 -16.46
C ARG A 23 -5.92 -5.89 -17.18
N LEU A 24 -4.72 -6.42 -16.95
CA LEU A 24 -4.34 -7.77 -17.36
C LEU A 24 -4.76 -8.79 -16.29
N ARG A 25 -5.02 -10.05 -16.68
CA ARG A 25 -5.45 -11.10 -15.73
C ARG A 25 -4.25 -11.83 -15.14
N ARG A 26 -4.24 -12.01 -13.81
CA ARG A 26 -3.19 -12.72 -13.06
C ARG A 26 -3.38 -14.24 -13.11
N ASP A 27 -3.03 -14.85 -14.23
CA ASP A 27 -3.26 -16.27 -14.48
C ASP A 27 -1.99 -17.14 -14.57
N LEU A 28 -0.79 -16.54 -14.65
CA LEU A 28 0.47 -17.26 -14.89
C LEU A 28 1.15 -17.72 -13.59
N THR A 29 1.74 -18.91 -13.65
CA THR A 29 2.51 -19.55 -12.56
C THR A 29 4.01 -19.60 -12.88
N ALA A 30 4.85 -19.92 -11.89
CA ALA A 30 6.29 -20.14 -12.10
C ALA A 30 6.60 -21.17 -13.19
N TRP A 31 5.76 -22.21 -13.32
CA TRP A 31 5.91 -23.22 -14.37
C TRP A 31 5.64 -22.64 -15.76
N ASP A 32 4.54 -21.90 -15.92
CA ASP A 32 4.20 -21.24 -17.18
C ASP A 32 5.30 -20.25 -17.61
N LEU A 33 5.86 -19.51 -16.67
CA LEU A 33 6.96 -18.56 -16.89
C LEU A 33 8.26 -19.26 -17.30
N THR A 34 8.60 -20.37 -16.65
CA THR A 34 9.78 -21.19 -16.99
C THR A 34 9.61 -21.77 -18.40
N VAL A 35 8.42 -22.30 -18.70
CA VAL A 35 8.06 -22.80 -20.03
C VAL A 35 8.16 -21.69 -21.06
N PHE A 36 7.68 -20.47 -20.80
CA PHE A 36 7.85 -19.34 -21.73
C PHE A 36 9.31 -18.98 -21.97
N GLY A 37 10.13 -18.96 -20.92
CA GLY A 37 11.57 -18.73 -21.07
C GLY A 37 12.25 -19.83 -21.89
N VAL A 38 11.96 -21.11 -21.62
CA VAL A 38 12.49 -22.21 -22.46
C VAL A 38 11.92 -22.14 -23.88
N ALA A 39 10.66 -21.74 -24.02
CA ALA A 39 9.96 -21.64 -25.29
C ALA A 39 10.57 -20.57 -26.21
N VAL A 40 11.02 -19.45 -25.66
CA VAL A 40 11.59 -18.37 -26.49
C VAL A 40 13.08 -18.57 -26.74
N VAL A 41 13.81 -19.10 -25.75
CA VAL A 41 15.27 -19.25 -25.86
C VAL A 41 15.65 -20.50 -26.67
N VAL A 42 14.93 -21.63 -26.53
CA VAL A 42 15.16 -22.85 -27.36
C VAL A 42 14.52 -22.66 -28.74
N GLY A 43 15.21 -21.92 -29.61
CA GLY A 43 14.70 -21.50 -30.91
C GLY A 43 15.69 -21.68 -32.05
N ALA A 44 15.73 -20.71 -32.97
CA ALA A 44 16.65 -20.71 -34.10
C ALA A 44 18.10 -20.96 -33.67
N GLY A 45 18.53 -20.41 -32.52
CA GLY A 45 19.90 -20.56 -32.04
C GLY A 45 20.37 -22.02 -31.91
N ILE A 46 19.51 -22.94 -31.46
CA ILE A 46 19.94 -24.34 -31.23
C ILE A 46 19.95 -25.13 -32.54
N PHE A 47 19.03 -24.80 -33.46
CA PHE A 47 18.87 -25.51 -34.72
C PHE A 47 19.78 -25.00 -35.83
N THR A 48 20.21 -23.74 -35.80
CA THR A 48 20.96 -23.10 -36.90
C THR A 48 22.29 -22.46 -36.45
N LEU A 49 22.34 -21.73 -35.34
CA LEU A 49 23.52 -20.94 -34.98
C LEU A 49 24.67 -21.77 -34.42
N ALA A 50 24.38 -22.84 -33.68
CA ALA A 50 25.42 -23.70 -33.12
C ALA A 50 26.31 -24.32 -34.21
N ALA A 51 25.70 -24.80 -35.30
CA ALA A 51 26.41 -25.42 -36.43
C ALA A 51 27.22 -24.39 -37.23
N SER A 52 26.56 -23.34 -37.69
CA SER A 52 27.18 -22.30 -38.53
C SER A 52 28.28 -21.53 -37.79
N THR A 53 28.10 -21.19 -36.51
CA THR A 53 29.16 -20.51 -35.74
C THR A 53 30.36 -21.42 -35.49
N ALA A 54 30.14 -22.73 -35.29
CA ALA A 54 31.23 -23.69 -35.19
C ALA A 54 32.04 -23.72 -36.49
N GLY A 55 31.36 -23.75 -37.65
CA GLY A 55 32.03 -23.76 -38.94
C GLY A 55 32.74 -22.47 -39.30
N ASP A 56 32.10 -21.33 -39.07
CA ASP A 56 32.54 -20.04 -39.61
C ASP A 56 33.48 -19.26 -38.69
N LEU A 57 33.44 -19.48 -37.37
CA LEU A 57 34.12 -18.61 -36.40
C LEU A 57 34.90 -19.31 -35.29
N SER A 58 34.28 -20.25 -34.57
CA SER A 58 34.83 -20.72 -33.28
C SER A 58 35.40 -22.14 -33.32
N GLY A 59 35.15 -22.92 -34.37
CA GLY A 59 35.49 -24.33 -34.40
C GLY A 59 34.76 -25.12 -33.30
N PRO A 60 35.35 -26.24 -32.82
CA PRO A 60 34.80 -27.00 -31.70
C PRO A 60 34.65 -26.17 -30.40
N ALA A 61 35.44 -25.11 -30.24
CA ALA A 61 35.35 -24.18 -29.12
C ALA A 61 34.10 -23.28 -29.13
N VAL A 62 33.16 -23.45 -30.07
CA VAL A 62 31.84 -22.79 -30.02
C VAL A 62 31.12 -23.01 -28.68
N THR A 63 31.35 -24.14 -28.01
CA THR A 63 30.82 -24.39 -26.66
C THR A 63 31.31 -23.36 -25.65
N LEU A 64 32.56 -22.89 -25.75
CA LEU A 64 33.07 -21.80 -24.91
C LEU A 64 32.40 -20.47 -25.26
N SER A 65 32.10 -20.22 -26.54
CA SER A 65 31.32 -19.06 -26.99
C SER A 65 29.93 -19.04 -26.33
N PHE A 66 29.24 -20.19 -26.26
CA PHE A 66 27.98 -20.33 -25.54
C PHE A 66 28.12 -20.12 -24.03
N VAL A 67 29.21 -20.56 -23.40
CA VAL A 67 29.48 -20.29 -21.97
C VAL A 67 29.63 -18.79 -21.72
N ILE A 68 30.40 -18.09 -22.53
CA ILE A 68 30.62 -16.63 -22.38
C ILE A 68 29.29 -15.88 -22.53
N ALA A 69 28.49 -16.23 -23.55
CA ALA A 69 27.16 -15.66 -23.76
C ALA A 69 26.22 -15.97 -22.58
N ALA A 70 26.21 -17.21 -22.07
CA ALA A 70 25.39 -17.61 -20.93
C ALA A 70 25.77 -16.85 -19.64
N ILE A 71 27.07 -16.61 -19.39
CA ILE A 71 27.53 -15.83 -18.24
C ILE A 71 27.06 -14.38 -18.36
N ALA A 72 27.23 -13.75 -19.53
CA ALA A 72 26.77 -12.38 -19.76
C ALA A 72 25.25 -12.25 -19.54
N CYS A 73 24.47 -13.18 -20.10
CA CYS A 73 23.02 -13.24 -19.90
C CYS A 73 22.64 -13.53 -18.44
N GLY A 74 23.37 -14.40 -17.75
CA GLY A 74 23.13 -14.73 -16.34
C GLY A 74 23.30 -13.52 -15.42
N LEU A 75 24.33 -12.72 -15.66
CA LEU A 75 24.56 -11.48 -14.91
C LEU A 75 23.41 -10.48 -15.13
N ALA A 76 22.96 -10.30 -16.38
CA ALA A 76 21.82 -9.45 -16.68
C ALA A 76 20.49 -10.01 -16.12
N ALA A 77 20.28 -11.33 -16.20
CA ALA A 77 19.08 -12.01 -15.70
C ALA A 77 18.89 -11.84 -14.19
N LEU A 78 19.97 -11.78 -13.41
CA LEU A 78 19.91 -11.46 -11.98
C LEU A 78 19.37 -10.04 -11.75
N CYS A 79 19.78 -9.06 -12.57
CA CYS A 79 19.26 -7.69 -12.51
C CYS A 79 17.78 -7.62 -12.91
N TYR A 80 17.38 -8.33 -13.98
CA TYR A 80 15.98 -8.43 -14.40
C TYR A 80 15.11 -9.10 -13.33
N ALA A 81 15.60 -10.15 -12.66
CA ALA A 81 14.86 -10.83 -11.60
C ALA A 81 14.60 -9.91 -10.38
N GLU A 82 15.56 -9.06 -10.00
CA GLU A 82 15.35 -8.07 -8.92
C GLU A 82 14.29 -7.04 -9.33
N PHE A 83 14.39 -6.47 -10.53
CA PHE A 83 13.42 -5.48 -11.00
C PHE A 83 12.01 -6.05 -11.20
N ALA A 84 11.89 -7.18 -11.89
CA ALA A 84 10.59 -7.78 -12.21
C ALA A 84 9.85 -8.25 -10.95
N SER A 85 10.59 -8.70 -9.92
CA SER A 85 10.02 -9.06 -8.62
C SER A 85 9.65 -7.85 -7.75
N THR A 86 10.32 -6.70 -7.95
CA THR A 86 10.10 -5.47 -7.17
C THR A 86 9.04 -4.56 -7.80
N VAL A 87 8.94 -4.52 -9.13
CA VAL A 87 7.99 -3.70 -9.90
C VAL A 87 7.13 -4.63 -10.76
N PRO A 88 6.07 -5.25 -10.18
CA PRO A 88 5.29 -6.30 -10.83
C PRO A 88 4.27 -5.74 -11.83
N VAL A 89 4.75 -5.01 -12.84
CA VAL A 89 3.97 -4.23 -13.80
C VAL A 89 4.38 -4.63 -15.21
N ALA A 90 3.45 -4.66 -16.17
CA ALA A 90 3.76 -4.99 -17.56
C ALA A 90 4.72 -3.95 -18.16
N GLY A 91 5.55 -4.38 -19.12
CA GLY A 91 6.47 -3.52 -19.87
C GLY A 91 7.96 -3.73 -19.61
N SER A 92 8.35 -4.58 -18.64
CA SER A 92 9.76 -4.98 -18.39
C SER A 92 10.69 -3.75 -18.30
N ALA A 93 11.82 -3.75 -19.01
CA ALA A 93 12.86 -2.70 -18.98
C ALA A 93 12.32 -1.26 -19.16
N TYR A 94 11.26 -1.07 -19.96
CA TYR A 94 10.59 0.23 -20.09
C TYR A 94 10.13 0.77 -18.73
N THR A 95 9.40 -0.06 -17.97
CA THR A 95 8.83 0.32 -16.68
C THR A 95 9.94 0.49 -15.63
N PHE A 96 10.97 -0.35 -15.66
CA PHE A 96 12.12 -0.27 -14.76
C PHE A 96 12.91 1.04 -14.96
N ALA A 97 13.09 1.45 -16.21
CA ALA A 97 13.75 2.69 -16.55
C ALA A 97 12.92 3.93 -16.27
N TYR A 98 11.59 3.85 -16.37
CA TYR A 98 10.72 4.96 -15.95
C TYR A 98 10.90 5.26 -14.46
N ALA A 99 10.98 4.22 -13.63
CA ALA A 99 11.25 4.37 -12.21
C ALA A 99 12.68 4.88 -11.91
N SER A 100 13.68 4.42 -12.66
CA SER A 100 15.10 4.65 -12.33
C SER A 100 15.71 5.90 -12.99
N PHE A 101 15.34 6.17 -14.24
CA PHE A 101 16.02 7.14 -15.10
C PHE A 101 15.09 8.22 -15.67
N GLY A 102 13.77 8.00 -15.62
CA GLY A 102 12.76 8.94 -16.08
C GLY A 102 12.25 8.70 -17.50
N GLU A 103 11.21 9.46 -17.87
CA GLU A 103 10.34 9.24 -19.02
C GLU A 103 11.09 9.14 -20.36
N PHE A 104 12.09 10.00 -20.60
CA PHE A 104 12.81 9.98 -21.88
C PHE A 104 13.63 8.71 -22.06
N LEU A 105 14.42 8.30 -21.05
CA LEU A 105 15.18 7.05 -21.12
C LEU A 105 14.26 5.83 -21.10
N ALA A 106 13.13 5.90 -20.39
CA ALA A 106 12.09 4.89 -20.47
C ALA A 106 11.56 4.75 -21.90
N TRP A 107 11.22 5.86 -22.57
CA TRP A 107 10.78 5.85 -23.96
C TRP A 107 11.83 5.22 -24.89
N ILE A 108 13.09 5.63 -24.77
CA ILE A 108 14.18 5.08 -25.59
C ILE A 108 14.27 3.56 -25.41
N LEU A 109 14.18 3.07 -24.17
CA LEU A 109 14.16 1.63 -23.89
C LEU A 109 12.91 0.93 -24.39
N GLY A 110 11.72 1.52 -24.24
CA GLY A 110 10.51 0.95 -24.80
C GLY A 110 10.57 0.85 -26.33
N TRP A 111 11.12 1.88 -26.98
CA TRP A 111 11.32 1.91 -28.44
C TRP A 111 12.41 0.94 -28.92
N ASP A 112 13.41 0.70 -28.09
CA ASP A 112 14.43 -0.31 -28.30
C ASP A 112 13.87 -1.73 -28.18
N LEU A 113 13.12 -2.02 -27.12
CA LEU A 113 12.39 -3.29 -26.97
C LEU A 113 11.41 -3.54 -28.13
N VAL A 114 10.85 -2.47 -28.71
CA VAL A 114 10.01 -2.55 -29.91
C VAL A 114 10.78 -3.06 -31.12
N LEU A 115 12.04 -2.62 -31.28
CA LEU A 115 12.95 -3.14 -32.29
C LEU A 115 13.25 -4.61 -32.03
N GLU A 116 13.72 -4.92 -30.82
CA GLU A 116 14.15 -6.25 -30.39
C GLU A 116 13.07 -7.29 -30.67
N PHE A 117 11.89 -7.16 -30.07
CA PHE A 117 10.87 -8.20 -30.17
C PHE A 117 10.27 -8.31 -31.56
N SER A 118 10.09 -7.20 -32.27
CA SER A 118 9.50 -7.23 -33.61
C SER A 118 10.45 -7.83 -34.64
N LEU A 119 11.74 -7.46 -34.57
CA LEU A 119 12.77 -8.02 -35.45
C LEU A 119 13.05 -9.47 -35.10
N ALA A 120 13.16 -9.84 -33.82
CA ALA A 120 13.36 -11.22 -33.40
C ALA A 120 12.21 -12.11 -33.89
N ALA A 121 10.96 -11.68 -33.71
CA ALA A 121 9.80 -12.39 -34.24
C ALA A 121 9.85 -12.54 -35.77
N ALA A 122 10.28 -11.50 -36.49
CA ALA A 122 10.38 -11.53 -37.95
C ALA A 122 11.50 -12.46 -38.46
N VAL A 123 12.68 -12.43 -37.85
CA VAL A 123 13.81 -13.33 -38.16
C VAL A 123 13.40 -14.79 -37.96
N VAL A 124 12.78 -15.08 -36.83
CA VAL A 124 12.36 -16.44 -36.48
C VAL A 124 11.23 -16.92 -37.38
N ALA A 125 10.30 -16.05 -37.77
CA ALA A 125 9.26 -16.38 -38.74
C ALA A 125 9.84 -16.76 -40.11
N LYS A 126 10.91 -16.08 -40.57
CA LYS A 126 11.67 -16.47 -41.77
C LYS A 126 12.36 -17.82 -41.64
N GLY A 127 12.98 -18.06 -40.48
CA GLY A 127 13.51 -19.39 -40.16
C GLY A 127 12.43 -20.46 -40.26
N TRP A 128 11.24 -20.18 -39.72
CA TRP A 128 10.10 -21.10 -39.77
C TRP A 128 9.66 -21.37 -41.21
N SER A 129 9.61 -20.34 -42.06
CA SER A 129 9.31 -20.47 -43.49
C SER A 129 10.31 -21.36 -44.22
N THR A 130 11.60 -21.27 -43.88
CA THR A 130 12.66 -22.11 -44.46
C THR A 130 12.50 -23.58 -44.04
N TYR A 131 12.26 -23.84 -42.75
CA TYR A 131 12.00 -25.20 -42.25
C TYR A 131 10.68 -25.77 -42.80
N LEU A 132 9.71 -24.93 -43.16
CA LEU A 132 8.46 -25.37 -43.77
C LEU A 132 8.73 -25.96 -45.16
N GLN A 133 9.54 -25.27 -45.96
CA GLN A 133 9.98 -25.78 -47.26
C GLN A 133 10.74 -27.12 -47.10
N GLN A 134 11.66 -27.23 -46.15
CA GLN A 134 12.42 -28.46 -45.90
C GLN A 134 11.53 -29.63 -45.45
N ALA A 135 10.61 -29.38 -44.51
CA ALA A 135 9.69 -30.40 -44.00
C ALA A 135 8.73 -30.92 -45.08
N VAL A 136 8.22 -30.04 -45.94
CA VAL A 136 7.35 -30.42 -47.06
C VAL A 136 8.15 -31.15 -48.15
N GLY A 137 9.41 -30.76 -48.36
CA GLY A 137 10.35 -31.49 -49.22
C GLY A 137 10.56 -32.95 -48.78
N HIS A 138 10.70 -33.20 -47.47
CA HIS A 138 10.78 -34.57 -46.93
C HIS A 138 9.49 -35.38 -47.12
N LEU A 139 8.34 -34.73 -47.31
CA LEU A 139 7.06 -35.36 -47.65
C LEU A 139 6.88 -35.60 -49.15
N GLY A 140 7.87 -35.25 -49.98
CA GLY A 140 7.86 -35.47 -51.43
C GLY A 140 7.16 -34.37 -52.25
N ALA A 141 6.87 -33.21 -51.65
CA ALA A 141 6.29 -32.06 -52.33
C ALA A 141 7.29 -30.89 -52.37
N ASP A 142 7.46 -30.26 -53.53
CA ASP A 142 8.33 -29.08 -53.69
C ASP A 142 7.48 -27.81 -53.59
N ILE A 143 7.74 -26.99 -52.56
CA ILE A 143 7.06 -25.71 -52.34
C ILE A 143 8.09 -24.60 -52.20
N HIS A 144 7.84 -23.44 -52.81
CA HIS A 144 8.63 -22.23 -52.57
C HIS A 144 7.81 -21.27 -51.71
N THR A 145 8.34 -20.92 -50.54
CA THR A 145 7.66 -20.04 -49.59
C THR A 145 7.84 -18.55 -49.91
N THR A 146 8.64 -18.23 -50.92
CA THR A 146 8.87 -16.88 -51.44
C THR A 146 8.28 -16.70 -52.83
N VAL A 147 7.57 -15.59 -53.04
CA VAL A 147 7.01 -15.19 -54.34
C VAL A 147 7.48 -13.77 -54.66
N ASP A 148 7.93 -13.53 -55.89
CA ASP A 148 8.26 -12.18 -56.35
C ASP A 148 6.97 -11.41 -56.71
N VAL A 149 6.71 -10.32 -55.99
CA VAL A 149 5.57 -9.43 -56.23
C VAL A 149 6.12 -8.02 -56.48
N GLY A 150 6.19 -7.62 -57.75
CA GLY A 150 6.59 -6.26 -58.13
C GLY A 150 8.07 -5.92 -57.86
N GLY A 151 8.98 -6.90 -57.93
CA GLY A 151 10.41 -6.72 -57.68
C GLY A 151 10.79 -6.83 -56.19
N VAL A 152 9.86 -7.27 -55.35
CA VAL A 152 10.07 -7.53 -53.92
C VAL A 152 9.75 -9.00 -53.65
N ALA A 153 10.74 -9.75 -53.16
CA ALA A 153 10.57 -11.13 -52.76
C ALA A 153 9.74 -11.19 -51.46
N LEU A 154 8.47 -11.58 -51.59
CA LEU A 154 7.51 -11.69 -50.49
C LEU A 154 7.49 -13.12 -49.94
N ASP A 155 7.81 -13.28 -48.66
CA ASP A 155 7.74 -14.57 -47.96
C ASP A 155 6.34 -14.80 -47.37
N TRP A 156 5.51 -15.57 -48.07
CA TRP A 156 4.14 -15.86 -47.63
C TRP A 156 4.10 -16.82 -46.44
N GLY A 157 5.09 -17.70 -46.29
CA GLY A 157 5.18 -18.64 -45.17
C GLY A 157 5.35 -17.90 -43.84
N SER A 158 6.23 -16.90 -43.83
CA SER A 158 6.42 -16.00 -42.68
C SER A 158 5.16 -15.20 -42.33
N ILE A 159 4.44 -14.67 -43.33
CA ILE A 159 3.20 -13.92 -43.12
C ILE A 159 2.11 -14.83 -42.53
N LEU A 160 2.00 -16.06 -43.03
CA LEU A 160 1.01 -17.03 -42.59
C LEU A 160 1.15 -17.37 -41.11
N ILE A 161 2.37 -17.71 -40.66
CA ILE A 161 2.60 -18.07 -39.26
C ILE A 161 2.35 -16.88 -38.32
N VAL A 162 2.78 -15.67 -38.70
CA VAL A 162 2.53 -14.46 -37.91
C VAL A 162 1.03 -14.16 -37.82
N ALA A 163 0.28 -14.30 -38.91
CA ALA A 163 -1.17 -14.10 -38.91
C ALA A 163 -1.89 -15.12 -38.00
N ALA A 164 -1.54 -16.41 -38.10
CA ALA A 164 -2.11 -17.46 -37.26
C ALA A 164 -1.84 -17.21 -35.76
N LEU A 165 -0.61 -16.84 -35.42
CA LEU A 165 -0.22 -16.53 -34.04
C LEU A 165 -0.85 -15.23 -33.53
N THR A 166 -1.08 -14.24 -34.39
CA THR A 166 -1.81 -13.02 -34.03
C THR A 166 -3.24 -13.35 -33.58
N VAL A 167 -3.93 -14.24 -34.30
CA VAL A 167 -5.29 -14.69 -33.94
C VAL A 167 -5.28 -15.46 -32.62
N LEU A 168 -4.30 -16.35 -32.42
CA LEU A 168 -4.13 -17.11 -31.18
C LEU A 168 -3.85 -16.20 -29.97
N LEU A 169 -3.00 -15.18 -30.12
CA LEU A 169 -2.69 -14.24 -29.03
C LEU A 169 -3.87 -13.30 -28.73
N ALA A 170 -4.65 -12.92 -29.75
CA ALA A 170 -5.82 -12.07 -29.59
C ALA A 170 -6.97 -12.79 -28.85
N THR A 171 -7.10 -14.11 -29.01
CA THR A 171 -8.17 -14.92 -28.40
C THR A 171 -8.00 -15.09 -26.88
N GLY A 172 -6.77 -15.23 -26.37
CA GLY A 172 -6.54 -15.26 -24.92
C GLY A 172 -5.17 -15.78 -24.50
N THR A 173 -4.56 -15.14 -23.50
CA THR A 173 -3.21 -15.47 -23.00
C THR A 173 -3.09 -16.86 -22.38
N LYS A 174 -4.13 -17.31 -21.67
CA LYS A 174 -4.17 -18.66 -21.09
C LYS A 174 -4.14 -19.74 -22.18
N LEU A 175 -4.88 -19.55 -23.26
CA LEU A 175 -4.86 -20.48 -24.39
C LEU A 175 -3.46 -20.50 -25.03
N SER A 176 -2.86 -19.33 -25.26
CA SER A 176 -1.49 -19.23 -25.78
C SER A 176 -0.47 -19.92 -24.87
N ALA A 177 -0.62 -19.84 -23.54
CA ALA A 177 0.24 -20.54 -22.58
C ALA A 177 0.16 -22.07 -22.71
N HIS A 178 -1.06 -22.63 -22.82
CA HIS A 178 -1.24 -24.09 -22.98
C HIS A 178 -0.68 -24.57 -24.31
N VAL A 179 -0.94 -23.84 -25.40
CA VAL A 179 -0.38 -24.15 -26.72
C VAL A 179 1.14 -24.08 -26.68
N SER A 180 1.70 -23.05 -26.03
CA SER A 180 3.15 -22.91 -25.84
C SER A 180 3.75 -24.10 -25.09
N MET A 181 3.09 -24.56 -24.03
CA MET A 181 3.56 -25.67 -23.21
C MET A 181 3.67 -26.97 -24.00
N VAL A 182 2.62 -27.32 -24.75
CA VAL A 182 2.61 -28.54 -25.58
C VAL A 182 3.73 -28.49 -26.63
N ILE A 183 3.83 -27.38 -27.36
CA ILE A 183 4.84 -27.25 -28.42
C ILE A 183 6.27 -27.20 -27.84
N THR A 184 6.44 -26.58 -26.68
CA THR A 184 7.75 -26.54 -25.98
C THR A 184 8.17 -27.91 -25.46
N ALA A 185 7.24 -28.72 -24.98
CA ALA A 185 7.55 -30.10 -24.60
C ALA A 185 8.03 -30.91 -25.82
N ILE A 186 7.35 -30.78 -26.96
CA ILE A 186 7.71 -31.45 -28.21
C ILE A 186 9.13 -31.06 -28.65
N LYS A 187 9.44 -29.76 -28.73
CA LYS A 187 10.77 -29.33 -29.20
C LYS A 187 11.89 -29.70 -28.24
N VAL A 188 11.67 -29.64 -26.91
CA VAL A 188 12.68 -30.05 -25.92
C VAL A 188 12.94 -31.56 -26.06
N ALA A 189 11.90 -32.36 -26.29
CA ALA A 189 12.08 -33.79 -26.58
C ALA A 189 12.91 -34.02 -27.85
N VAL A 190 12.72 -33.22 -28.91
CA VAL A 190 13.53 -33.29 -30.13
C VAL A 190 14.99 -32.88 -29.88
N VAL A 191 15.24 -31.84 -29.08
CA VAL A 191 16.62 -31.45 -28.70
C VAL A 191 17.28 -32.56 -27.88
N LEU A 192 16.57 -33.18 -26.94
CA LEU A 192 17.10 -34.31 -26.17
C LEU A 192 17.37 -35.53 -27.07
N LEU A 193 16.50 -35.79 -28.05
CA LEU A 193 16.74 -36.82 -29.07
C LEU A 193 18.03 -36.53 -29.85
N VAL A 194 18.24 -35.28 -30.29
CA VAL A 194 19.49 -34.86 -30.94
C VAL A 194 20.70 -35.15 -30.07
N VAL A 195 20.65 -34.80 -28.78
CA VAL A 195 21.77 -35.03 -27.86
C VAL A 195 22.04 -36.53 -27.68
N VAL A 196 20.99 -37.33 -27.46
CA VAL A 196 21.12 -38.78 -27.21
C VAL A 196 21.56 -39.54 -28.44
N VAL A 197 20.90 -39.32 -29.58
CA VAL A 197 21.24 -40.01 -30.84
C VAL A 197 22.57 -39.51 -31.36
N GLY A 198 22.80 -38.20 -31.35
CA GLY A 198 24.04 -37.61 -31.83
C GLY A 198 25.26 -38.03 -31.01
N ALA A 199 25.11 -38.25 -29.70
CA ALA A 199 26.18 -38.77 -28.85
C ALA A 199 26.76 -40.11 -29.35
N ALA A 200 25.95 -40.95 -30.01
CA ALA A 200 26.39 -42.22 -30.59
C ALA A 200 27.28 -42.05 -31.84
N TYR A 201 27.28 -40.87 -32.46
CA TYR A 201 28.05 -40.55 -33.66
C TYR A 201 29.24 -39.61 -33.37
N ILE A 202 29.58 -39.37 -32.10
CA ILE A 202 30.72 -38.53 -31.73
C ILE A 202 32.03 -39.21 -32.14
N ASN A 203 32.83 -38.51 -32.93
CA ASN A 203 34.22 -38.85 -33.20
C ASN A 203 35.15 -37.88 -32.47
N ALA A 204 35.95 -38.40 -31.53
CA ALA A 204 36.86 -37.58 -30.71
C ALA A 204 37.90 -36.80 -31.53
N ALA A 205 38.21 -37.23 -32.75
CA ALA A 205 39.11 -36.51 -33.65
C ALA A 205 38.55 -35.12 -34.03
N ASN A 206 37.22 -34.96 -34.10
CA ASN A 206 36.59 -33.70 -34.48
C ASN A 206 36.79 -32.57 -33.45
N TYR A 207 37.17 -32.92 -32.20
CA TYR A 207 37.52 -31.93 -31.17
C TYR A 207 38.96 -31.45 -31.23
N THR A 208 39.79 -31.91 -32.18
CA THR A 208 41.22 -31.54 -32.24
C THR A 208 41.55 -30.88 -33.58
N PRO A 209 42.08 -29.63 -33.59
CA PRO A 209 42.27 -28.74 -32.44
C PRO A 209 40.95 -28.19 -31.88
N PHE A 210 40.80 -28.14 -30.55
CA PHE A 210 39.56 -27.66 -29.92
C PHE A 210 39.33 -26.18 -30.18
N VAL A 211 40.39 -25.38 -30.04
CA VAL A 211 40.45 -24.00 -30.54
C VAL A 211 41.32 -24.03 -31.79
N PRO A 212 40.76 -23.97 -33.01
CA PRO A 212 41.57 -23.96 -34.22
C PRO A 212 42.46 -22.72 -34.27
N PRO A 213 43.67 -22.82 -34.86
CA PRO A 213 44.58 -21.69 -34.97
C PRO A 213 43.95 -20.55 -35.76
N SER A 214 44.21 -19.31 -35.34
CA SER A 214 43.67 -18.11 -35.97
C SER A 214 44.11 -18.00 -37.43
N THR A 215 43.16 -17.83 -38.34
CA THR A 215 43.42 -17.53 -39.76
C THR A 215 43.09 -16.06 -40.05
N PRO A 216 43.92 -15.33 -40.81
CA PRO A 216 43.59 -13.97 -41.24
C PRO A 216 42.29 -14.00 -42.04
N ALA A 217 41.37 -13.07 -41.77
CA ALA A 217 40.25 -12.83 -42.70
C ALA A 217 40.81 -12.40 -44.09
N PRO A 218 40.08 -12.68 -45.20
CA PRO A 218 40.48 -12.25 -46.53
C PRO A 218 40.84 -10.76 -46.55
N GLU A 219 41.89 -10.37 -47.30
CA GLU A 219 42.43 -9.00 -47.38
C GLU A 219 41.38 -7.98 -47.85
N GLU A 220 40.53 -7.50 -46.93
CA GLU A 220 39.70 -6.33 -47.13
C GLU A 220 40.02 -5.29 -46.06
N ARG A 221 40.21 -4.05 -46.48
CA ARG A 221 40.33 -2.91 -45.56
C ARG A 221 39.12 -2.88 -44.64
N ALA A 222 39.35 -2.56 -43.36
CA ALA A 222 38.26 -2.34 -42.40
C ALA A 222 37.15 -1.49 -43.05
N ASN A 223 36.00 -2.11 -43.22
CA ASN A 223 34.84 -1.57 -43.91
C ASN A 223 33.66 -1.50 -42.93
N VAL A 224 32.50 -1.06 -43.39
CA VAL A 224 31.30 -0.94 -42.53
C VAL A 224 30.75 -2.30 -42.05
N GLU A 225 31.18 -3.42 -42.65
CA GLU A 225 30.80 -4.78 -42.26
C GLU A 225 31.77 -5.37 -41.21
N SER A 226 32.89 -4.70 -40.95
CA SER A 226 33.82 -5.05 -39.86
C SER A 226 33.21 -4.75 -38.49
N SER A 227 33.66 -5.46 -37.45
CA SER A 227 33.31 -5.10 -36.06
C SER A 227 33.74 -3.66 -35.73
N LEU A 228 33.00 -2.98 -34.86
CA LEU A 228 33.33 -1.61 -34.45
C LEU A 228 34.74 -1.55 -33.82
N LEU A 229 35.09 -2.55 -33.00
CA LEU A 229 36.40 -2.67 -32.39
C LEU A 229 37.52 -2.79 -33.45
N ALA A 230 37.35 -3.68 -34.44
CA ALA A 230 38.32 -3.85 -35.53
C ALA A 230 38.43 -2.59 -36.41
N TYR A 231 37.30 -1.91 -36.68
CA TYR A 231 37.26 -0.68 -37.45
C TYR A 231 38.00 0.48 -36.75
N VAL A 232 37.91 0.58 -35.42
CA VAL A 232 38.56 1.64 -34.62
C VAL A 232 40.03 1.34 -34.34
N LEU A 233 40.38 0.10 -34.01
CA LEU A 233 41.74 -0.28 -33.61
C LEU A 233 42.64 -0.68 -34.79
N GLY A 234 42.09 -0.86 -36.00
CA GLY A 234 42.86 -1.14 -37.21
C GLY A 234 43.48 -2.53 -37.26
N ASP A 235 43.04 -3.45 -36.41
CA ASP A 235 43.56 -4.83 -36.35
C ASP A 235 42.59 -5.82 -37.02
N VAL A 236 43.16 -6.71 -37.82
CA VAL A 236 42.46 -7.53 -38.83
C VAL A 236 41.77 -8.70 -38.15
N GLY A 237 40.44 -8.79 -38.26
CA GLY A 237 39.65 -9.87 -37.65
C GLY A 237 40.22 -11.24 -38.04
N THR A 238 40.52 -12.07 -37.04
CA THR A 238 40.93 -13.45 -37.26
C THR A 238 39.73 -14.37 -37.18
N GLN A 239 39.56 -15.26 -38.17
CA GLN A 239 38.67 -16.41 -38.03
C GLN A 239 39.37 -17.43 -37.13
N TYR A 240 38.61 -18.12 -36.26
CA TYR A 240 39.16 -19.04 -35.25
C TYR A 240 40.11 -18.37 -34.23
N GLY A 241 40.78 -19.15 -33.41
CA GLY A 241 41.53 -18.66 -32.24
C GLY A 241 40.63 -18.08 -31.14
N TRP A 242 41.26 -17.48 -30.13
CA TRP A 242 40.51 -16.85 -29.02
C TRP A 242 39.66 -15.67 -29.46
N TYR A 243 40.08 -14.94 -30.50
CA TYR A 243 39.27 -13.89 -31.08
C TYR A 243 38.01 -14.45 -31.76
N GLY A 244 38.12 -15.56 -32.51
CA GLY A 244 36.97 -16.25 -33.10
C GLY A 244 35.99 -16.84 -32.07
N VAL A 245 36.48 -17.27 -30.89
CA VAL A 245 35.63 -17.67 -29.75
C VAL A 245 34.87 -16.46 -29.20
N LEU A 246 35.58 -15.34 -29.00
CA LEU A 246 35.03 -14.09 -28.49
C LEU A 246 34.00 -13.46 -29.44
N ALA A 247 34.31 -13.39 -30.74
CA ALA A 247 33.39 -12.92 -31.78
C ALA A 247 32.19 -13.88 -31.94
N GLY A 248 32.43 -15.19 -31.86
CA GLY A 248 31.39 -16.20 -31.85
C GLY A 248 30.41 -16.03 -30.69
N ALA A 249 30.90 -15.61 -29.51
CA ALA A 249 30.05 -15.32 -28.34
C ALA A 249 29.01 -14.23 -28.62
N SER A 250 29.38 -13.18 -29.38
CA SER A 250 28.44 -12.12 -29.79
C SER A 250 27.36 -12.59 -30.77
N ILE A 251 27.65 -13.60 -31.61
CA ILE A 251 26.67 -14.18 -32.53
C ILE A 251 25.74 -15.14 -31.81
N VAL A 252 26.30 -16.10 -31.06
CA VAL A 252 25.48 -17.07 -30.31
C VAL A 252 24.73 -16.44 -29.14
N PHE A 253 25.06 -15.21 -28.75
CA PHE A 253 24.25 -14.42 -27.83
C PHE A 253 22.78 -14.34 -28.28
N PHE A 254 22.51 -14.28 -29.58
CA PHE A 254 21.15 -14.33 -30.14
C PHE A 254 20.35 -15.53 -29.61
N ALA A 255 21.03 -16.64 -29.36
CA ALA A 255 20.44 -17.87 -28.85
C ALA A 255 19.93 -17.76 -27.40
N PHE A 256 20.36 -16.73 -26.65
CA PHE A 256 19.93 -16.47 -25.28
C PHE A 256 18.87 -15.36 -25.15
N ILE A 257 18.51 -14.71 -26.27
CA ILE A 257 17.51 -13.64 -26.28
C ILE A 257 16.13 -14.19 -25.91
N GLY A 258 15.41 -13.47 -25.06
CA GLY A 258 14.02 -13.74 -24.73
C GLY A 258 13.76 -14.14 -23.28
N PHE A 259 14.77 -14.43 -22.45
CA PHE A 259 14.51 -14.63 -21.01
C PHE A 259 13.85 -13.40 -20.36
N ASP A 260 14.14 -12.22 -20.90
CA ASP A 260 13.61 -10.92 -20.50
C ASP A 260 12.15 -10.72 -20.93
N VAL A 261 11.65 -11.48 -21.91
CA VAL A 261 10.21 -11.56 -22.22
C VAL A 261 9.43 -12.06 -21.02
N VAL A 262 10.01 -12.96 -20.21
CA VAL A 262 9.37 -13.45 -18.98
C VAL A 262 9.13 -12.30 -17.99
N ALA A 263 9.98 -11.26 -17.98
CA ALA A 263 9.75 -10.08 -17.17
C ALA A 263 8.61 -9.18 -17.69
N THR A 264 8.24 -9.28 -18.97
CA THR A 264 7.12 -8.49 -19.54
C THR A 264 5.75 -8.95 -19.04
N THR A 265 5.64 -10.20 -18.58
CA THR A 265 4.40 -10.82 -18.07
C THR A 265 4.24 -10.69 -16.56
N ALA A 266 5.02 -9.79 -15.92
CA ALA A 266 5.01 -9.60 -14.47
C ALA A 266 3.62 -9.28 -13.91
N GLU A 267 2.83 -8.45 -14.60
CA GLU A 267 1.46 -8.07 -14.21
C GLU A 267 0.44 -9.22 -14.35
N GLU A 268 0.73 -10.23 -15.18
CA GLU A 268 -0.10 -11.43 -15.39
C GLU A 268 0.31 -12.61 -14.49
N THR A 269 1.33 -12.42 -13.65
CA THR A 269 1.86 -13.45 -12.75
C THR A 269 1.11 -13.45 -11.42
N ARG A 270 0.75 -14.63 -10.91
CA ARG A 270 0.00 -14.77 -9.64
C ARG A 270 0.80 -14.33 -8.41
N ARG A 271 2.08 -14.72 -8.32
CA ARG A 271 2.99 -14.36 -7.23
C ARG A 271 4.31 -13.80 -7.79
N PRO A 272 4.30 -12.56 -8.34
CA PRO A 272 5.43 -11.98 -9.06
C PRO A 272 6.74 -11.99 -8.27
N GLN A 273 6.69 -11.72 -6.96
CA GLN A 273 7.90 -11.62 -6.13
C GLN A 273 8.75 -12.90 -6.13
N ARG A 274 8.10 -14.05 -6.31
CA ARG A 274 8.71 -15.38 -6.17
C ARG A 274 8.80 -16.13 -7.49
N ASP A 275 7.75 -16.03 -8.31
CA ASP A 275 7.59 -16.85 -9.50
C ASP A 275 8.36 -16.28 -10.71
N LEU A 276 8.53 -14.95 -10.81
CA LEU A 276 9.33 -14.32 -11.87
C LEU A 276 10.84 -14.65 -11.78
N PRO A 277 11.51 -14.50 -10.62
CA PRO A 277 12.92 -14.90 -10.49
C PRO A 277 13.15 -16.37 -10.86
N ARG A 278 12.23 -17.26 -10.47
CA ARG A 278 12.31 -18.68 -10.78
C ARG A 278 12.10 -18.96 -12.28
N GLY A 279 11.15 -18.28 -12.92
CA GLY A 279 10.92 -18.39 -14.35
C GLY A 279 12.12 -17.92 -15.17
N ILE A 280 12.67 -16.74 -14.85
CA ILE A 280 13.82 -16.14 -15.54
C ILE A 280 15.07 -17.00 -15.37
N LEU A 281 15.47 -17.29 -14.13
CA LEU A 281 16.71 -18.02 -13.86
C LEU A 281 16.60 -19.50 -14.21
N GLY A 282 15.44 -20.12 -13.93
CA GLY A 282 15.19 -21.53 -14.22
C GLY A 282 15.24 -21.82 -15.72
N SER A 283 14.61 -20.98 -16.54
CA SER A 283 14.69 -21.14 -18.00
C SER A 283 16.11 -20.96 -18.52
N LEU A 284 16.84 -19.93 -18.06
CA LEU A 284 18.22 -19.71 -18.50
C LEU A 284 19.15 -20.90 -18.18
N VAL A 285 19.03 -21.49 -17.00
CA VAL A 285 19.82 -22.68 -16.62
C VAL A 285 19.50 -23.87 -17.53
N ILE A 286 18.21 -24.21 -17.70
CA ILE A 286 17.78 -25.32 -18.54
C ILE A 286 18.34 -25.16 -19.95
N VAL A 287 18.20 -23.97 -20.52
CA VAL A 287 18.56 -23.73 -21.92
C VAL A 287 20.07 -23.67 -22.11
N THR A 288 20.82 -23.13 -21.15
CA THR A 288 22.29 -23.19 -21.16
C THR A 288 22.76 -24.64 -21.24
N VAL A 289 22.22 -25.54 -20.41
CA VAL A 289 22.58 -26.96 -20.44
C VAL A 289 22.29 -27.58 -21.80
N LEU A 290 21.12 -27.31 -22.39
CA LEU A 290 20.75 -27.82 -23.72
C LEU A 290 21.68 -27.31 -24.82
N TYR A 291 22.06 -26.03 -24.79
CA TYR A 291 22.99 -25.44 -25.77
C TYR A 291 24.39 -26.03 -25.66
N LEU A 292 24.91 -26.19 -24.45
CA LEU A 292 26.23 -26.79 -24.24
C LEU A 292 26.24 -28.24 -24.70
N ALA A 293 25.22 -29.03 -24.32
CA ALA A 293 25.09 -30.41 -24.76
C ALA A 293 25.01 -30.53 -26.29
N THR A 294 24.15 -29.73 -26.92
CA THR A 294 23.95 -29.78 -28.38
C THR A 294 25.17 -29.30 -29.14
N SER A 295 25.84 -28.24 -28.69
CA SER A 295 27.06 -27.72 -29.32
C SER A 295 28.24 -28.70 -29.24
N LEU A 296 28.40 -29.40 -28.11
CA LEU A 296 29.39 -30.46 -27.98
C LEU A 296 29.07 -31.63 -28.90
N VAL A 297 27.82 -32.08 -28.93
CA VAL A 297 27.40 -33.21 -29.78
C VAL A 297 27.61 -32.89 -31.26
N ILE A 298 27.17 -31.73 -31.76
CA ILE A 298 27.27 -31.41 -33.18
C ILE A 298 28.72 -31.26 -33.65
N THR A 299 29.59 -30.62 -32.85
CA THR A 299 31.01 -30.48 -33.18
C THR A 299 31.80 -31.77 -32.98
N GLY A 300 31.26 -32.73 -32.22
CA GLY A 300 31.79 -34.09 -32.14
C GLY A 300 31.35 -34.98 -33.30
N MET A 301 30.16 -34.75 -33.86
CA MET A 301 29.59 -35.54 -34.95
C MET A 301 30.20 -35.21 -36.32
N ALA A 302 30.41 -33.93 -36.61
CA ALA A 302 30.93 -33.46 -37.89
C ALA A 302 32.13 -32.53 -37.68
N GLY A 303 33.10 -32.57 -38.59
CA GLY A 303 34.25 -31.67 -38.54
C GLY A 303 33.81 -30.22 -38.76
N TYR A 304 34.42 -29.25 -38.07
CA TYR A 304 34.01 -27.85 -38.20
C TYR A 304 34.14 -27.32 -39.64
N GLU A 305 35.04 -27.87 -40.45
CA GLU A 305 35.16 -27.51 -41.87
C GLU A 305 33.94 -27.94 -42.71
N GLU A 306 33.28 -29.03 -42.34
CA GLU A 306 32.06 -29.54 -42.99
C GLU A 306 30.83 -28.72 -42.60
N LEU A 307 30.92 -27.98 -41.47
CA LEU A 307 29.86 -27.11 -40.95
C LEU A 307 29.96 -25.66 -41.46
N LYS A 308 30.92 -25.35 -42.33
CA LYS A 308 31.07 -24.01 -42.93
C LYS A 308 29.86 -23.63 -43.77
N THR A 309 29.52 -22.34 -43.75
CA THR A 309 28.50 -21.78 -44.65
C THR A 309 28.93 -21.99 -46.11
N GLN A 310 28.01 -22.50 -46.92
CA GLN A 310 28.27 -22.84 -48.32
C GLN A 310 28.36 -21.56 -49.20
N PRO A 311 29.03 -21.61 -50.37
CA PRO A 311 29.20 -20.44 -51.25
C PRO A 311 27.88 -19.82 -51.77
N ASP A 312 26.79 -20.57 -51.76
CA ASP A 312 25.44 -20.11 -52.11
C ASP A 312 24.73 -19.36 -50.95
N GLY A 313 25.39 -19.24 -49.81
CA GLY A 313 24.87 -18.60 -48.60
C GLY A 313 24.10 -19.54 -47.67
N THR A 314 24.03 -20.83 -47.97
CA THR A 314 23.31 -21.81 -47.15
C THR A 314 24.11 -22.15 -45.90
N ARG A 315 23.53 -21.88 -44.72
CA ARG A 315 24.14 -22.16 -43.41
C ARG A 315 23.91 -23.62 -43.00
N ALA A 316 24.92 -24.25 -42.39
CA ALA A 316 24.76 -25.56 -41.77
C ALA A 316 23.73 -25.52 -40.62
N THR A 317 22.95 -26.59 -40.49
CA THR A 317 21.93 -26.81 -39.46
C THR A 317 22.13 -28.14 -38.76
N LEU A 318 21.42 -28.37 -37.66
CA LEU A 318 21.38 -29.70 -37.03
C LEU A 318 20.85 -30.77 -37.99
N ALA A 319 19.78 -30.49 -38.74
CA ALA A 319 19.18 -31.47 -39.65
C ALA A 319 20.16 -31.86 -40.77
N THR A 320 20.87 -30.89 -41.35
CA THR A 320 21.87 -31.16 -42.39
C THR A 320 23.08 -31.92 -41.85
N ALA A 321 23.49 -31.70 -40.59
CA ALA A 321 24.57 -32.47 -39.96
C ALA A 321 24.22 -33.96 -39.77
N PHE A 322 22.98 -34.28 -39.40
CA PHE A 322 22.51 -35.68 -39.33
C PHE A 322 22.34 -36.32 -40.71
N SER A 323 21.85 -35.57 -41.69
CA SER A 323 21.72 -36.06 -43.07
C SER A 323 23.09 -36.34 -43.71
N ALA A 324 24.10 -35.52 -43.42
CA ALA A 324 25.49 -35.75 -43.86
C ALA A 324 26.09 -37.08 -43.32
N LEU A 325 25.55 -37.60 -42.21
CA LEU A 325 25.93 -38.90 -41.62
C LEU A 325 25.01 -40.06 -42.07
N GLY A 326 24.08 -39.81 -43.00
CA GLY A 326 23.13 -40.82 -43.50
C GLY A 326 21.98 -41.14 -42.53
N VAL A 327 21.74 -40.30 -41.52
CA VAL A 327 20.69 -40.49 -40.51
C VAL A 327 19.45 -39.66 -40.85
N ASP A 328 18.90 -39.86 -42.04
CA ASP A 328 17.83 -39.01 -42.60
C ASP A 328 16.52 -39.05 -41.79
N TRP A 329 16.23 -40.16 -41.10
CA TRP A 329 15.06 -40.24 -40.21
C TRP A 329 15.16 -39.25 -39.05
N ALA A 330 16.37 -39.07 -38.48
CA ALA A 330 16.61 -38.12 -37.41
C ALA A 330 16.57 -36.69 -37.95
N ALA A 331 17.15 -36.46 -39.14
CA ALA A 331 17.08 -35.17 -39.83
C ALA A 331 15.62 -34.71 -40.06
N ALA A 332 14.74 -35.61 -40.49
CA ALA A 332 13.32 -35.33 -40.68
C ALA A 332 12.63 -34.95 -39.34
N VAL A 333 12.83 -35.73 -38.28
CA VAL A 333 12.27 -35.42 -36.94
C VAL A 333 12.78 -34.07 -36.43
N ILE A 334 14.06 -33.76 -36.65
CA ILE A 334 14.66 -32.47 -36.30
C ILE A 334 14.02 -31.33 -37.09
N ALA A 335 13.77 -31.49 -38.39
CA ALA A 335 13.14 -30.46 -39.22
C ALA A 335 11.69 -30.14 -38.76
N PHE A 336 10.88 -31.16 -38.46
CA PHE A 336 9.55 -30.98 -37.88
C PHE A 336 9.60 -30.40 -36.45
N GLY A 337 10.57 -30.82 -35.64
CA GLY A 337 10.80 -30.27 -34.31
C GLY A 337 11.23 -28.80 -34.33
N ALA A 338 12.00 -28.39 -35.34
CA ALA A 338 12.40 -27.00 -35.55
C ALA A 338 11.18 -26.13 -35.91
N LEU A 339 10.23 -26.61 -36.71
CA LEU A 339 8.97 -25.89 -36.98
C LEU A 339 8.15 -25.62 -35.71
N ALA A 340 7.99 -26.64 -34.88
CA ALA A 340 7.39 -26.51 -33.56
C ALA A 340 8.16 -25.48 -32.70
N GLY A 341 9.49 -25.59 -32.67
CA GLY A 341 10.35 -24.69 -31.93
C GLY A 341 10.20 -23.23 -32.33
N LEU A 342 10.35 -22.94 -33.61
CA LEU A 342 10.29 -21.58 -34.14
C LEU A 342 8.89 -20.97 -33.98
N THR A 343 7.82 -21.77 -34.05
CA THR A 343 6.45 -21.30 -33.80
C THR A 343 6.30 -20.71 -32.41
N THR A 344 6.80 -21.40 -31.37
CA THR A 344 6.72 -20.89 -29.99
C THR A 344 7.52 -19.62 -29.78
N VAL A 345 8.67 -19.51 -30.44
CA VAL A 345 9.54 -18.32 -30.32
C VAL A 345 8.85 -17.10 -30.91
N VAL A 346 8.28 -17.21 -32.13
CA VAL A 346 7.51 -16.10 -32.74
C VAL A 346 6.36 -15.67 -31.84
N MET A 347 5.61 -16.64 -31.29
CA MET A 347 4.48 -16.36 -30.42
C MET A 347 4.89 -15.61 -29.14
N VAL A 348 5.94 -16.06 -28.47
CA VAL A 348 6.40 -15.45 -27.20
C VAL A 348 7.01 -14.06 -27.44
N MET A 349 7.76 -13.86 -28.53
CA MET A 349 8.26 -12.52 -28.90
C MET A 349 7.13 -11.54 -29.19
N MET A 350 6.10 -11.97 -29.93
CA MET A 350 4.91 -11.15 -30.19
C MET A 350 4.12 -10.84 -28.91
N LEU A 351 4.06 -11.77 -27.96
CA LEU A 351 3.46 -11.56 -26.64
C LEU A 351 4.23 -10.47 -25.86
N GLY A 352 5.56 -10.60 -25.77
CA GLY A 352 6.42 -9.62 -25.08
C GLY A 352 6.25 -8.21 -25.67
N GLN A 353 6.29 -8.12 -27.00
CA GLN A 353 6.09 -6.87 -27.71
C GLN A 353 4.73 -6.21 -27.41
N THR A 354 3.67 -7.02 -27.40
CA THR A 354 2.32 -6.55 -27.09
C THR A 354 2.27 -5.91 -25.69
N ARG A 355 3.02 -6.46 -24.72
CA ARG A 355 3.05 -5.96 -23.33
C ARG A 355 3.83 -4.67 -23.16
N VAL A 356 4.93 -4.50 -23.91
CA VAL A 356 5.67 -3.23 -23.95
C VAL A 356 4.79 -2.12 -24.52
N LEU A 357 4.16 -2.33 -25.67
CA LEU A 357 3.29 -1.34 -26.30
C LEU A 357 2.05 -1.01 -25.45
N PHE A 358 1.50 -2.01 -24.75
CA PHE A 358 0.44 -1.82 -23.78
C PHE A 358 0.86 -0.88 -22.65
N ALA A 359 2.03 -1.10 -22.03
CA ALA A 359 2.55 -0.27 -20.96
C ALA A 359 2.82 1.17 -21.43
N MET A 360 3.47 1.34 -22.59
CA MET A 360 3.74 2.66 -23.18
C MET A 360 2.45 3.43 -23.55
N SER A 361 1.42 2.72 -24.01
CA SER A 361 0.10 3.29 -24.31
C SER A 361 -0.68 3.68 -23.04
N ARG A 362 -0.53 2.94 -21.94
CA ARG A 362 -1.10 3.28 -20.62
C ARG A 362 -0.56 4.62 -20.12
N ASP A 363 0.73 4.88 -20.33
CA ASP A 363 1.38 6.17 -20.00
C ASP A 363 1.12 7.30 -21.02
N ARG A 364 0.33 7.01 -22.07
CA ARG A 364 -0.01 7.92 -23.19
C ARG A 364 1.20 8.39 -24.01
N LEU A 365 2.30 7.64 -23.99
CA LEU A 365 3.41 7.83 -24.93
C LEU A 365 3.08 7.30 -26.32
N LEU A 366 2.13 6.35 -26.39
CA LEU A 366 1.48 5.85 -27.60
C LEU A 366 -0.05 6.08 -27.52
N PRO A 367 -0.79 5.93 -28.64
CA PRO A 367 -2.24 6.13 -28.63
C PRO A 367 -2.96 5.33 -27.54
N ALA A 368 -3.72 6.02 -26.70
CA ALA A 368 -4.35 5.50 -25.48
C ALA A 368 -5.37 4.35 -25.70
N SER A 369 -5.73 4.08 -26.96
CA SER A 369 -6.63 2.99 -27.34
C SER A 369 -5.95 1.62 -27.38
N TRP A 370 -4.61 1.57 -27.44
CA TRP A 370 -3.84 0.33 -27.49
C TRP A 370 -3.73 -0.35 -26.12
N SER A 371 -3.88 0.40 -25.03
CA SER A 371 -3.94 -0.13 -23.67
C SER A 371 -5.33 -0.62 -23.23
N LYS A 372 -6.36 -0.53 -24.08
CA LYS A 372 -7.70 -1.05 -23.74
C LYS A 372 -7.72 -2.58 -23.83
N THR A 373 -8.18 -3.23 -22.75
CA THR A 373 -8.29 -4.69 -22.67
C THR A 373 -9.71 -5.18 -23.01
N GLY A 374 -9.81 -6.32 -23.69
CA GLY A 374 -11.09 -6.97 -23.98
C GLY A 374 -11.64 -7.82 -22.83
N ARG A 375 -12.74 -8.56 -23.07
CA ARG A 375 -13.40 -9.43 -22.07
C ARG A 375 -12.45 -10.44 -21.41
N HIS A 376 -11.47 -10.93 -22.17
CA HIS A 376 -10.47 -11.91 -21.71
C HIS A 376 -9.21 -11.26 -21.09
N GLY A 377 -9.20 -9.93 -20.87
CA GLY A 377 -8.03 -9.22 -20.34
C GLY A 377 -6.89 -9.04 -21.35
N THR A 378 -7.11 -9.34 -22.64
CA THR A 378 -6.10 -9.19 -23.70
C THR A 378 -6.19 -7.83 -24.40
N PRO A 379 -5.06 -7.14 -24.67
CA PRO A 379 -5.03 -5.89 -25.42
C PRO A 379 -5.02 -6.16 -26.94
N VAL A 380 -6.17 -6.61 -27.46
CA VAL A 380 -6.35 -7.08 -28.85
C VAL A 380 -5.83 -6.09 -29.90
N ARG A 381 -6.02 -4.78 -29.68
CA ARG A 381 -5.58 -3.73 -30.63
C ARG A 381 -4.06 -3.66 -30.74
N ALA A 382 -3.37 -3.75 -29.60
CA ALA A 382 -1.91 -3.82 -29.59
C ALA A 382 -1.43 -5.11 -30.27
N THR A 383 -2.06 -6.25 -29.97
CA THR A 383 -1.72 -7.55 -30.60
C THR A 383 -1.85 -7.51 -32.12
N ILE A 384 -2.94 -6.97 -32.66
CA ILE A 384 -3.13 -6.83 -34.11
C ILE A 384 -2.08 -5.89 -34.71
N GLY A 385 -1.79 -4.75 -34.04
CA GLY A 385 -0.76 -3.82 -34.48
C GLY A 385 0.62 -4.48 -34.57
N VAL A 386 0.99 -5.28 -33.57
CA VAL A 386 2.23 -6.07 -33.57
C VAL A 386 2.23 -7.10 -34.69
N GLY A 387 1.15 -7.87 -34.86
CA GLY A 387 1.04 -8.88 -35.91
C GLY A 387 1.22 -8.30 -37.31
N VAL A 388 0.57 -7.17 -37.61
CA VAL A 388 0.74 -6.47 -38.90
C VAL A 388 2.17 -6.00 -39.08
N PHE A 389 2.76 -5.39 -38.05
CA PHE A 389 4.13 -4.87 -38.13
C PHE A 389 5.16 -5.99 -38.35
N VAL A 390 5.07 -7.09 -37.60
CA VAL A 390 5.95 -8.26 -37.74
C VAL A 390 5.75 -8.94 -39.09
N ALA A 391 4.51 -9.08 -39.58
CA ALA A 391 4.25 -9.68 -40.89
C ALA A 391 4.84 -8.86 -42.04
N LEU A 392 4.81 -7.52 -41.96
CA LEU A 392 5.45 -6.64 -42.93
C LEU A 392 6.98 -6.80 -42.92
N LEU A 393 7.58 -6.81 -41.73
CA LEU A 393 9.03 -6.98 -41.59
C LEU A 393 9.49 -8.35 -42.09
N ALA A 394 8.81 -9.42 -41.68
CA ALA A 394 9.11 -10.79 -42.06
C ALA A 394 8.79 -11.06 -43.53
N GLY A 395 7.79 -10.40 -44.12
CA GLY A 395 7.44 -10.59 -45.52
C GLY A 395 8.46 -9.98 -46.48
N VAL A 396 9.01 -8.80 -46.14
CA VAL A 396 9.75 -7.95 -47.09
C VAL A 396 11.27 -7.96 -46.91
N PHE A 397 11.78 -8.07 -45.67
CA PHE A 397 13.19 -7.83 -45.39
C PHE A 397 14.01 -9.12 -45.24
N PRO A 398 15.23 -9.25 -45.80
CA PRO A 398 16.06 -10.44 -45.66
C PRO A 398 16.42 -10.81 -44.21
N ALA A 399 16.40 -12.10 -43.86
CA ALA A 399 16.58 -12.59 -42.49
C ALA A 399 17.92 -12.17 -41.85
N ALA A 400 19.03 -12.31 -42.58
CA ALA A 400 20.37 -12.02 -42.08
C ALA A 400 20.55 -10.55 -41.63
N ARG A 401 19.91 -9.60 -42.33
CA ARG A 401 19.99 -8.17 -41.97
C ARG A 401 19.18 -7.83 -40.72
N LEU A 402 18.13 -8.59 -40.44
CA LEU A 402 17.28 -8.39 -39.27
C LEU A 402 17.91 -9.00 -38.01
N GLU A 403 18.63 -10.13 -38.13
CA GLU A 403 19.29 -10.83 -37.01
C GLU A 403 20.31 -9.95 -36.29
N GLU A 404 21.23 -9.32 -37.04
CA GLU A 404 22.28 -8.46 -36.47
C GLU A 404 21.73 -7.25 -35.72
N MET A 405 20.58 -6.72 -36.15
CA MET A 405 19.94 -5.56 -35.54
C MET A 405 19.26 -5.88 -34.20
N VAL A 406 18.89 -7.14 -33.95
CA VAL A 406 18.27 -7.56 -32.67
C VAL A 406 19.31 -7.50 -31.55
N ASN A 407 20.52 -8.02 -31.77
CA ASN A 407 21.54 -8.20 -30.74
C ASN A 407 21.97 -6.88 -30.07
N VAL A 408 22.14 -5.80 -30.85
CA VAL A 408 22.58 -4.50 -30.31
C VAL A 408 21.54 -3.86 -29.40
N GLY A 409 20.24 -4.02 -29.73
CA GLY A 409 19.15 -3.51 -28.91
C GLY A 409 19.05 -4.23 -27.57
N THR A 410 18.97 -5.57 -27.58
CA THR A 410 18.91 -6.37 -26.35
C THR A 410 20.07 -6.07 -25.40
N LEU A 411 21.31 -5.98 -25.93
CA LEU A 411 22.49 -5.67 -25.12
C LEU A 411 22.42 -4.26 -24.53
N PHE A 412 21.91 -3.28 -25.28
CA PHE A 412 21.67 -1.93 -24.79
C PHE A 412 20.63 -1.90 -23.66
N ALA A 413 19.53 -2.65 -23.81
CA ALA A 413 18.54 -2.82 -22.74
C ALA A 413 19.17 -3.43 -21.48
N PHE A 414 20.01 -4.45 -21.62
CA PHE A 414 20.68 -5.11 -20.48
C PHE A 414 21.65 -4.20 -19.74
N VAL A 415 22.38 -3.33 -20.45
CA VAL A 415 23.23 -2.30 -19.86
C VAL A 415 22.40 -1.35 -18.99
N LEU A 416 21.28 -0.84 -19.52
CA LEU A 416 20.46 0.11 -18.77
C LEU A 416 19.71 -0.54 -17.61
N VAL A 417 19.17 -1.75 -17.76
CA VAL A 417 18.53 -2.46 -16.63
C VAL A 417 19.56 -2.76 -15.53
N SER A 418 20.77 -3.17 -15.88
CA SER A 418 21.83 -3.38 -14.88
C SER A 418 22.22 -2.07 -14.18
N GLY A 419 22.34 -0.97 -14.93
CA GLY A 419 22.54 0.37 -14.36
C GLY A 419 21.38 0.82 -13.47
N GLY A 420 20.15 0.44 -13.82
CA GLY A 420 18.93 0.77 -13.08
C GLY A 420 18.96 0.18 -11.67
N VAL A 421 19.47 -1.05 -11.51
CA VAL A 421 19.56 -1.69 -10.18
C VAL A 421 20.49 -0.89 -9.27
N LEU A 422 21.62 -0.40 -9.82
CA LEU A 422 22.56 0.44 -9.07
C LEU A 422 21.93 1.75 -8.64
N VAL A 423 21.13 2.38 -9.50
CA VAL A 423 20.41 3.62 -9.17
C VAL A 423 19.35 3.34 -8.10
N LEU A 424 18.50 2.33 -8.31
CA LEU A 424 17.40 2.01 -7.41
C LEU A 424 17.88 1.66 -6.00
N ARG A 425 18.98 0.90 -5.86
CA ARG A 425 19.55 0.59 -4.54
C ARG A 425 20.08 1.81 -3.79
N ARG A 426 20.45 2.88 -4.49
CA ARG A 426 20.87 4.15 -3.86
C ARG A 426 19.71 5.07 -3.58
N THR A 427 18.75 5.17 -4.49
CA THR A 427 17.64 6.12 -4.39
C THR A 427 16.50 5.64 -3.49
N ARG A 428 16.28 4.31 -3.40
CA ARG A 428 15.22 3.70 -2.58
C ARG A 428 15.72 2.45 -1.84
N PRO A 429 16.55 2.60 -0.80
CA PRO A 429 17.04 1.47 -0.01
C PRO A 429 15.92 0.75 0.75
N ASP A 430 14.88 1.48 1.14
CA ASP A 430 13.68 1.10 1.91
C ASP A 430 12.78 0.06 1.22
N LEU A 431 12.86 -0.08 -0.11
CA LEU A 431 11.91 -0.92 -0.84
C LEU A 431 12.04 -2.43 -0.51
N PRO A 432 10.94 -3.12 -0.18
CA PRO A 432 10.93 -4.57 -0.03
C PRO A 432 11.16 -5.22 -1.40
N ARG A 433 12.16 -6.11 -1.48
CA ARG A 433 12.60 -6.77 -2.73
C ARG A 433 12.28 -8.26 -2.66
N GLY A 434 11.47 -8.75 -3.59
CA GLY A 434 11.12 -10.18 -3.67
C GLY A 434 12.33 -11.07 -3.97
N PHE A 435 13.19 -10.60 -4.88
CA PHE A 435 14.51 -11.18 -5.15
C PHE A 435 15.57 -10.08 -5.11
N ARG A 436 16.71 -10.37 -4.48
CA ARG A 436 17.86 -9.46 -4.40
C ARG A 436 18.98 -10.03 -5.24
N ALA A 437 19.42 -9.30 -6.26
CA ALA A 437 20.60 -9.68 -7.03
C ALA A 437 21.82 -9.77 -6.08
N PRO A 438 22.55 -10.89 -6.09
CA PRO A 438 23.71 -11.07 -5.24
C PRO A 438 24.85 -10.14 -5.67
N GLY A 439 25.74 -9.78 -4.75
CA GLY A 439 27.00 -9.11 -5.08
C GLY A 439 26.89 -7.70 -5.71
N VAL A 440 25.79 -6.97 -5.52
CA VAL A 440 25.70 -5.56 -5.93
C VAL A 440 26.63 -4.70 -5.07
N PRO A 441 27.48 -3.82 -5.64
CA PRO A 441 27.43 -3.30 -7.02
C PRO A 441 28.20 -4.10 -8.07
N PHE A 442 28.99 -5.11 -7.70
CA PHE A 442 29.87 -5.83 -8.63
C PHE A 442 29.12 -6.58 -9.74
N VAL A 443 28.04 -7.31 -9.42
CA VAL A 443 27.29 -8.09 -10.42
C VAL A 443 26.70 -7.20 -11.54
N PRO A 444 25.98 -6.11 -11.25
CA PRO A 444 25.51 -5.21 -12.31
C PRO A 444 26.64 -4.53 -13.10
N ILE A 445 27.76 -4.21 -12.45
CA ILE A 445 28.93 -3.62 -13.15
C ILE A 445 29.52 -4.64 -14.13
N LEU A 446 29.69 -5.90 -13.70
CA LEU A 446 30.16 -6.98 -14.57
C LEU A 446 29.20 -7.23 -15.73
N ALA A 447 27.88 -7.17 -15.49
CA ALA A 447 26.87 -7.26 -16.55
C ALA A 447 27.06 -6.15 -17.60
N ILE A 448 27.21 -4.90 -17.14
CA ILE A 448 27.44 -3.74 -18.02
C ILE A 448 28.71 -3.93 -18.85
N VAL A 449 29.82 -4.31 -18.20
CA VAL A 449 31.11 -4.51 -18.89
C VAL A 449 31.00 -5.63 -19.93
N ALA A 450 30.40 -6.76 -19.57
CA ALA A 450 30.21 -7.88 -20.49
C ALA A 450 29.33 -7.50 -21.69
N CYS A 451 28.20 -6.82 -21.46
CA CYS A 451 27.30 -6.39 -22.53
C CYS A 451 27.95 -5.35 -23.44
N VAL A 452 28.62 -4.32 -22.89
CA VAL A 452 29.34 -3.32 -23.69
C VAL A 452 30.43 -3.98 -24.52
N TRP A 453 31.16 -4.94 -23.95
CA TRP A 453 32.17 -5.69 -24.68
C TRP A 453 31.58 -6.50 -25.85
N LEU A 454 30.43 -7.16 -25.65
CA LEU A 454 29.72 -7.85 -26.75
C LEU A 454 29.24 -6.86 -27.82
N MET A 455 28.75 -5.68 -27.43
CA MET A 455 28.25 -4.65 -28.35
C MET A 455 29.34 -4.06 -29.26
N VAL A 456 30.55 -3.81 -28.74
CA VAL A 456 31.65 -3.28 -29.56
C VAL A 456 32.21 -4.29 -30.56
N ASN A 457 31.93 -5.59 -30.36
CA ASN A 457 32.26 -6.64 -31.31
C ASN A 457 31.20 -6.82 -32.42
N LEU A 458 30.09 -6.07 -32.39
CA LEU A 458 29.12 -6.01 -33.48
C LEU A 458 29.61 -5.10 -34.62
N THR A 459 29.06 -5.28 -35.82
CA THR A 459 29.47 -4.54 -37.03
C THR A 459 29.14 -3.05 -36.96
N VAL A 460 29.93 -2.21 -37.63
CA VAL A 460 29.66 -0.76 -37.73
C VAL A 460 28.29 -0.49 -38.34
N LEU A 461 27.89 -1.29 -39.33
CA LEU A 461 26.59 -1.19 -39.98
C LEU A 461 25.42 -1.43 -39.01
N THR A 462 25.58 -2.37 -38.06
CA THR A 462 24.60 -2.61 -36.99
C THR A 462 24.45 -1.40 -36.08
N TRP A 463 25.55 -0.76 -35.70
CA TRP A 463 25.52 0.49 -34.92
C TRP A 463 24.83 1.62 -35.68
N LEU A 464 25.13 1.81 -36.97
CA LEU A 464 24.50 2.86 -37.78
C LEU A 464 22.99 2.66 -37.90
N ARG A 465 22.53 1.43 -38.13
CA ARG A 465 21.10 1.08 -38.19
C ARG A 465 20.41 1.28 -36.84
N PHE A 466 21.06 0.87 -35.76
CA PHE A 466 20.56 1.08 -34.40
C PHE A 466 20.41 2.57 -34.06
N LEU A 467 21.43 3.37 -34.34
CA LEU A 467 21.37 4.83 -34.14
C LEU A 467 20.29 5.49 -35.00
N ALA A 468 20.11 5.04 -36.25
CA ALA A 468 19.04 5.52 -37.11
C ALA A 468 17.64 5.18 -36.54
N TRP A 469 17.46 3.98 -35.99
CA TRP A 469 16.22 3.58 -35.32
C TRP A 469 15.98 4.38 -34.04
N MET A 470 17.01 4.61 -33.22
CA MET A 470 16.93 5.45 -32.03
C MET A 470 16.56 6.90 -32.38
N ALA A 471 17.14 7.45 -33.46
CA ALA A 471 16.82 8.79 -33.95
C ALA A 471 15.35 8.91 -34.36
N LEU A 472 14.80 7.90 -35.05
CA LEU A 472 13.37 7.83 -35.37
C LEU A 472 12.50 7.82 -34.10
N GLY A 473 12.89 7.05 -33.09
CA GLY A 473 12.23 7.01 -31.78
C GLY A 473 12.21 8.38 -31.10
N VAL A 474 13.33 9.10 -31.12
CA VAL A 474 13.43 10.47 -30.59
C VAL A 474 12.47 11.41 -31.33
N LEU A 475 12.41 11.33 -32.66
CA LEU A 475 11.49 12.15 -33.47
C LEU A 475 10.02 11.87 -33.11
N ILE A 476 9.65 10.60 -32.96
CA ILE A 476 8.28 10.20 -32.58
C ILE A 476 7.94 10.70 -31.17
N TYR A 477 8.87 10.60 -30.22
CA TYR A 477 8.68 11.12 -28.87
C TYR A 477 8.47 12.63 -28.87
N LEU A 478 9.32 13.39 -29.56
CA LEU A 478 9.18 14.86 -29.63
C LEU A 478 7.89 15.28 -30.34
N ALA A 479 7.49 14.56 -31.39
CA ALA A 479 6.28 14.85 -32.16
C ALA A 479 4.98 14.52 -31.38
N TYR A 480 4.94 13.37 -30.70
CA TYR A 480 3.73 12.85 -30.05
C TYR A 480 3.90 12.66 -28.54
N GLY A 481 4.83 11.79 -28.12
CA GLY A 481 4.95 11.30 -26.74
C GLY A 481 5.15 12.42 -25.70
N TYR A 482 6.00 13.40 -26.00
CA TYR A 482 6.33 14.52 -25.10
C TYR A 482 5.10 15.38 -24.76
N ARG A 483 4.20 15.60 -25.73
CA ARG A 483 2.97 16.42 -25.55
C ARG A 483 1.81 15.63 -24.94
N HIS A 484 1.79 14.32 -25.11
CA HIS A 484 0.67 13.46 -24.72
C HIS A 484 0.93 12.66 -23.45
N SER A 485 2.18 12.63 -22.96
CA SER A 485 2.57 11.99 -21.70
C SER A 485 1.61 12.36 -20.56
N LYS A 486 1.14 11.33 -19.85
CA LYS A 486 0.29 11.46 -18.65
C LYS A 486 0.98 12.33 -17.58
N LEU A 487 2.28 12.14 -17.36
CA LEU A 487 3.08 12.93 -16.41
C LEU A 487 3.42 14.34 -16.94
N GLY A 488 3.55 14.50 -18.26
CA GLY A 488 3.74 15.82 -18.88
C GLY A 488 2.53 16.72 -18.76
N ARG A 489 1.33 16.14 -18.85
CA ARG A 489 0.07 16.86 -18.64
C ARG A 489 -0.18 17.22 -17.18
N SER A 490 0.19 16.36 -16.22
CA SER A 490 0.11 16.71 -14.79
C SER A 490 1.08 17.84 -14.42
N VAL A 491 2.30 17.86 -14.98
CA VAL A 491 3.27 18.95 -14.77
C VAL A 491 2.89 20.24 -15.50
N SER A 492 2.26 20.18 -16.68
CA SER A 492 1.74 21.38 -17.37
C SER A 492 0.54 21.99 -16.66
N LEU A 493 -0.27 21.17 -15.99
CA LEU A 493 -1.33 21.62 -15.09
C LEU A 493 -0.78 22.16 -13.76
N CYS A 494 0.50 21.94 -13.45
CA CYS A 494 1.17 22.48 -12.26
C CYS A 494 2.03 23.73 -12.59
N GLY A 495 2.63 23.78 -13.80
CA GLY A 495 3.53 24.86 -14.23
C GLY A 495 2.87 26.14 -14.72
N GLN A 496 1.54 26.17 -14.90
CA GLN A 496 0.77 27.41 -15.07
C GLN A 496 0.36 28.05 -13.72
N TRP A 497 0.59 27.37 -12.59
CA TRP A 497 0.25 27.88 -11.25
C TRP A 497 1.41 28.55 -10.53
N GLN A 498 2.65 28.39 -10.99
CA GLN A 498 3.83 28.92 -10.28
C GLN A 498 4.17 30.39 -10.58
N THR A 499 3.35 31.08 -11.38
CA THR A 499 3.48 32.54 -11.60
C THR A 499 2.44 33.38 -10.84
N GLU A 500 1.50 32.76 -10.11
CA GLU A 500 0.62 33.46 -9.16
C GLU A 500 0.89 32.88 -7.77
N ARG A 501 1.72 33.59 -7.01
CA ARG A 501 2.48 33.08 -5.87
C ARG A 501 1.69 33.07 -4.54
N MET A 502 0.39 32.76 -4.60
CA MET A 502 -0.50 32.64 -3.44
C MET A 502 -1.55 31.56 -3.74
N PRO A 503 -1.81 30.61 -2.82
CA PRO A 503 -2.85 29.62 -3.02
C PRO A 503 -4.21 30.33 -3.11
N ALA A 504 -4.90 30.15 -4.24
CA ALA A 504 -6.21 30.75 -4.42
C ALA A 504 -7.25 30.03 -3.56
N LEU A 505 -8.21 30.76 -2.99
CA LEU A 505 -9.37 30.18 -2.29
C LEU A 505 -10.02 29.07 -3.14
N ARG A 506 -10.24 27.90 -2.53
CA ARG A 506 -10.90 26.74 -3.14
C ARG A 506 -12.29 27.10 -3.64
N SER A 507 -13.00 27.93 -2.90
CA SER A 507 -14.35 28.40 -3.21
C SER A 507 -14.44 29.22 -4.48
N ARG A 508 -13.31 29.75 -5.00
CA ARG A 508 -13.27 30.40 -6.33
C ARG A 508 -13.77 29.49 -7.43
N THR A 509 -13.62 28.18 -7.27
CA THR A 509 -14.15 27.17 -8.19
C THR A 509 -15.65 27.32 -8.41
N SER A 510 -16.43 27.66 -7.37
CA SER A 510 -17.89 27.82 -7.47
C SER A 510 -18.36 29.28 -7.45
N THR A 511 -17.49 30.22 -7.07
CA THR A 511 -17.83 31.65 -6.94
C THR A 511 -17.28 32.53 -8.06
N HIS A 512 -16.25 32.13 -8.81
CA HIS A 512 -15.58 33.03 -9.78
C HIS A 512 -15.79 32.63 -11.26
N GLY A 513 -15.65 33.61 -12.15
CA GLY A 513 -15.69 33.40 -13.59
C GLY A 513 -17.09 33.34 -14.21
N ARG A 514 -17.17 33.61 -15.52
CA ARG A 514 -18.45 33.67 -16.26
C ARG A 514 -19.19 32.33 -16.26
N THR A 515 -18.47 31.22 -16.37
CA THR A 515 -19.04 29.87 -16.47
C THR A 515 -19.72 29.41 -15.17
N MET A 516 -19.32 29.97 -14.01
CA MET A 516 -19.89 29.63 -12.70
C MET A 516 -21.06 30.55 -12.29
N ALA A 517 -21.68 31.26 -13.24
CA ALA A 517 -22.85 32.09 -12.95
C ALA A 517 -24.01 31.29 -12.33
N GLY A 518 -24.22 30.04 -12.75
CA GLY A 518 -25.25 29.17 -12.17
C GLY A 518 -24.97 28.81 -10.71
N ALA A 519 -23.72 28.48 -10.37
CA ALA A 519 -23.33 28.22 -8.98
C ALA A 519 -23.47 29.47 -8.11
N ARG A 520 -23.03 30.64 -8.59
CA ARG A 520 -23.28 31.92 -7.89
C ARG A 520 -24.77 32.20 -7.68
N ALA A 521 -25.63 31.89 -8.66
CA ALA A 521 -27.08 32.07 -8.50
C ALA A 521 -27.64 31.19 -7.36
N LEU A 522 -27.16 29.94 -7.24
CA LEU A 522 -27.52 29.07 -6.13
C LEU A 522 -26.96 29.57 -4.80
N TRP A 523 -25.72 30.05 -4.76
CA TRP A 523 -25.13 30.67 -3.57
C TRP A 523 -25.94 31.86 -3.07
N ARG A 524 -26.45 32.69 -3.97
CA ARG A 524 -27.35 33.80 -3.64
C ARG A 524 -28.65 33.34 -3.02
N ALA A 525 -29.19 32.21 -3.48
CA ALA A 525 -30.38 31.62 -2.87
C ALA A 525 -30.14 31.11 -1.43
N THR A 526 -28.88 30.90 -1.04
CA THR A 526 -28.49 30.62 0.36
C THR A 526 -28.30 31.89 1.22
N GLY A 527 -28.60 33.08 0.67
CA GLY A 527 -28.44 34.37 1.35
C GLY A 527 -27.13 35.11 1.07
N MET A 528 -26.23 34.59 0.23
CA MET A 528 -24.99 35.32 -0.11
C MET A 528 -25.28 36.54 -1.01
N THR A 529 -24.57 37.62 -0.72
CA THR A 529 -24.62 38.89 -1.45
C THR A 529 -23.40 39.03 -2.39
N ASP A 530 -23.34 40.13 -3.15
CA ASP A 530 -22.19 40.42 -4.03
C ASP A 530 -20.90 40.55 -3.22
N ASP A 531 -20.98 41.17 -2.04
CA ASP A 531 -19.85 41.45 -1.15
C ASP A 531 -19.30 40.17 -0.47
N ASP A 532 -20.02 39.06 -0.57
CA ASP A 532 -19.59 37.78 -0.02
C ASP A 532 -18.69 37.00 -0.99
N PHE A 533 -18.78 37.27 -2.30
CA PHE A 533 -17.94 36.60 -3.27
C PHE A 533 -16.51 37.13 -3.22
N GLY A 534 -15.56 36.26 -2.86
CA GLY A 534 -14.15 36.61 -2.68
C GLY A 534 -13.68 36.49 -1.24
N LYS A 535 -14.59 36.37 -0.28
CA LYS A 535 -14.28 36.01 1.12
C LYS A 535 -14.10 34.49 1.26
N PRO A 536 -13.31 34.01 2.25
CA PRO A 536 -13.20 32.59 2.53
C PRO A 536 -14.55 32.01 3.00
N ILE A 537 -14.99 30.93 2.36
CA ILE A 537 -16.17 30.17 2.77
C ILE A 537 -15.75 29.13 3.81
N VAL A 538 -16.24 29.29 5.03
CA VAL A 538 -15.97 28.39 6.15
C VAL A 538 -17.16 27.44 6.32
N ALA A 539 -16.90 26.14 6.20
CA ALA A 539 -17.90 25.12 6.48
C ALA A 539 -17.96 24.86 7.99
N ILE A 540 -19.15 24.87 8.58
CA ILE A 540 -19.35 24.52 9.99
C ILE A 540 -19.99 23.13 10.02
N ALA A 541 -19.20 22.12 10.39
CA ALA A 541 -19.68 20.76 10.58
C ALA A 541 -20.26 20.63 11.99
N ASN A 542 -21.58 20.68 12.12
CA ASN A 542 -22.28 20.56 13.40
C ASN A 542 -22.89 19.17 13.56
N SER A 543 -22.73 18.57 14.73
CA SER A 543 -23.24 17.23 15.03
C SER A 543 -24.56 17.26 15.83
N TYR A 544 -25.30 18.37 15.80
CA TYR A 544 -26.58 18.51 16.49
C TYR A 544 -27.56 17.38 16.18
N THR A 545 -28.16 16.83 17.24
CA THR A 545 -29.28 15.90 17.17
C THR A 545 -30.00 15.87 18.52
N GLN A 546 -31.29 15.57 18.50
CA GLN A 546 -32.09 15.40 19.73
C GLN A 546 -31.96 14.00 20.35
N PHE A 547 -31.34 13.05 19.65
CA PHE A 547 -31.14 11.68 20.15
C PHE A 547 -30.00 11.56 21.17
N VAL A 548 -29.09 12.53 21.20
CA VAL A 548 -27.81 12.42 21.93
C VAL A 548 -27.74 13.55 22.96
N PRO A 549 -27.81 13.28 24.29
CA PRO A 549 -27.78 14.29 25.35
C PRO A 549 -26.61 15.27 25.25
N GLY A 550 -25.45 14.79 24.80
CA GLY A 550 -24.27 15.64 24.60
C GLY A 550 -24.32 16.56 23.38
N HIS A 551 -25.37 16.46 22.57
CA HIS A 551 -25.51 17.20 21.32
C HIS A 551 -26.80 18.03 21.25
N VAL A 552 -27.74 17.85 22.19
CA VAL A 552 -29.05 18.54 22.15
C VAL A 552 -28.92 20.05 22.18
N HIS A 553 -27.88 20.57 22.83
CA HIS A 553 -27.61 22.01 22.96
C HIS A 553 -26.87 22.60 21.77
N LEU A 554 -26.33 21.78 20.86
CA LEU A 554 -25.48 22.26 19.75
C LEU A 554 -26.26 23.00 18.66
N LYS A 555 -27.59 22.94 18.68
CA LYS A 555 -28.46 23.56 17.67
C LYS A 555 -28.14 25.05 17.46
N ASP A 556 -28.08 25.79 18.56
CA ASP A 556 -27.96 27.25 18.53
C ASP A 556 -26.48 27.68 18.64
N LEU A 557 -25.56 26.74 18.87
CA LEU A 557 -24.12 26.99 18.98
C LEU A 557 -23.48 27.18 17.59
N GLY A 558 -24.00 26.52 16.56
CA GLY A 558 -23.57 26.74 15.17
C GLY A 558 -23.74 28.19 14.72
N GLU A 559 -24.83 28.84 15.16
CA GLU A 559 -25.12 30.24 14.85
C GLU A 559 -24.12 31.19 15.49
N ILE A 560 -23.70 30.95 16.74
CA ILE A 560 -22.65 31.74 17.41
C ILE A 560 -21.33 31.71 16.62
N VAL A 561 -20.95 30.54 16.11
CA VAL A 561 -19.74 30.37 15.28
C VAL A 561 -19.93 31.08 13.93
N ALA A 562 -21.11 30.96 13.32
CA ALA A 562 -21.44 31.59 12.04
C ALA A 562 -21.40 33.13 12.09
N GLU A 563 -21.98 33.71 13.14
CA GLU A 563 -21.92 35.15 13.42
C GLU A 563 -20.47 35.62 13.53
N SER A 564 -19.67 34.91 14.34
CA SER A 564 -18.25 35.25 14.54
C SER A 564 -17.42 35.15 13.26
N ILE A 565 -17.63 34.12 12.42
CA ILE A 565 -16.98 34.01 11.11
C ILE A 565 -17.34 35.21 10.22
N SER A 566 -18.60 35.62 10.23
CA SER A 566 -19.08 36.74 9.44
C SER A 566 -18.46 38.07 9.91
N GLU A 567 -18.39 38.28 11.22
CA GLU A 567 -17.72 39.44 11.85
C GLU A 567 -16.22 39.47 11.53
N ALA A 568 -15.55 38.31 11.52
CA ALA A 568 -14.15 38.19 11.15
C ALA A 568 -13.89 38.39 9.64
N GLY A 569 -14.95 38.47 8.82
CA GLY A 569 -14.88 38.73 7.38
C GLY A 569 -14.80 37.48 6.50
N GLY A 570 -15.25 36.33 7.00
CA GLY A 570 -15.52 35.11 6.24
C GLY A 570 -17.00 34.95 5.88
N VAL A 571 -17.34 33.85 5.24
CA VAL A 571 -18.73 33.44 4.96
C VAL A 571 -18.97 32.07 5.58
N SER A 572 -19.88 31.97 6.53
CA SER A 572 -20.23 30.70 7.19
C SER A 572 -21.29 29.92 6.43
N LYS A 573 -21.10 28.60 6.30
CA LYS A 573 -22.14 27.66 5.87
C LYS A 573 -22.16 26.44 6.77
N GLU A 574 -23.19 26.37 7.61
CA GLU A 574 -23.41 25.24 8.51
C GLU A 574 -24.07 24.07 7.79
N PHE A 575 -23.60 22.87 8.08
CA PHE A 575 -24.25 21.62 7.72
C PHE A 575 -24.15 20.62 8.86
N HIS A 576 -25.02 19.62 8.86
CA HIS A 576 -25.12 18.66 9.95
C HIS A 576 -24.55 17.29 9.58
N THR A 577 -23.83 16.67 10.52
CA THR A 577 -23.41 15.26 10.45
C THR A 577 -24.26 14.41 11.38
N ILE A 578 -24.30 13.09 11.15
CA ILE A 578 -24.94 12.16 12.10
C ILE A 578 -24.19 12.14 13.44
N ALA A 579 -24.87 11.69 14.49
CA ALA A 579 -24.28 11.35 15.78
C ALA A 579 -25.03 10.15 16.38
N VAL A 580 -24.28 9.19 16.93
CA VAL A 580 -24.80 8.03 17.65
C VAL A 580 -24.42 8.20 19.12
N ASP A 581 -25.37 7.98 20.03
CA ASP A 581 -25.11 7.99 21.47
C ASP A 581 -24.70 6.60 21.93
N ASP A 582 -23.45 6.45 22.37
CA ASP A 582 -22.95 5.17 22.85
C ASP A 582 -23.70 4.74 24.12
N GLY A 583 -23.98 5.66 25.05
CA GLY A 583 -24.66 5.35 26.31
C GLY A 583 -26.05 4.72 26.12
N ILE A 584 -26.87 5.29 25.24
CA ILE A 584 -28.19 4.77 24.87
C ILE A 584 -28.05 3.50 24.02
N ALA A 585 -27.03 3.43 23.16
CA ALA A 585 -26.84 2.27 22.29
C ALA A 585 -26.33 1.01 23.01
N MET A 586 -25.81 1.15 24.23
CA MET A 586 -25.26 0.06 25.04
C MET A 586 -26.29 -1.01 25.37
N GLY A 587 -25.83 -2.26 25.42
CA GLY A 587 -26.65 -3.39 25.86
C GLY A 587 -27.58 -3.99 24.79
N HIS A 588 -27.60 -3.45 23.58
CA HIS A 588 -28.41 -3.95 22.48
C HIS A 588 -27.75 -3.74 21.11
N ALA A 589 -28.36 -4.28 20.04
CA ALA A 589 -27.79 -4.29 18.68
C ALA A 589 -27.45 -2.91 18.07
N GLY A 590 -27.97 -1.81 18.65
CA GLY A 590 -27.58 -0.44 18.26
C GLY A 590 -26.08 -0.16 18.40
N MET A 591 -25.39 -0.77 19.37
CA MET A 591 -23.96 -0.54 19.60
C MET A 591 -23.08 -0.97 18.42
N LEU A 592 -23.55 -1.90 17.57
CA LEU A 592 -22.85 -2.31 16.35
C LEU A 592 -22.64 -1.14 15.37
N TYR A 593 -23.43 -0.07 15.48
CA TYR A 593 -23.37 1.10 14.60
C TYR A 593 -22.51 2.25 15.16
N SER A 594 -22.04 2.16 16.41
CA SER A 594 -21.26 3.21 17.06
C SER A 594 -19.93 3.47 16.33
N LEU A 595 -18.96 2.55 16.36
CA LEU A 595 -17.66 2.77 15.71
C LEU A 595 -17.77 3.00 14.19
N PRO A 596 -18.62 2.27 13.43
CA PRO A 596 -18.81 2.56 12.01
C PRO A 596 -19.29 3.99 11.73
N SER A 597 -20.02 4.62 12.65
CA SER A 597 -20.44 6.02 12.49
C SER A 597 -19.27 6.99 12.36
N ARG A 598 -18.09 6.68 12.95
CA ARG A 598 -16.85 7.46 12.81
C ARG A 598 -16.49 7.68 11.33
N GLU A 599 -16.53 6.60 10.55
CA GLU A 599 -16.19 6.64 9.12
C GLU A 599 -17.25 7.41 8.31
N ILE A 600 -18.53 7.22 8.65
CA ILE A 600 -19.63 7.92 7.98
C ILE A 600 -19.59 9.43 8.27
N ILE A 601 -19.23 9.83 9.49
CA ILE A 601 -19.02 11.23 9.86
C ILE A 601 -17.85 11.80 9.05
N ALA A 602 -16.73 11.08 9.00
CA ALA A 602 -15.57 11.50 8.22
C ALA A 602 -15.92 11.74 6.74
N ASP A 603 -16.65 10.79 6.14
CA ASP A 603 -17.12 10.91 4.77
C ASP A 603 -18.10 12.06 4.59
N SER A 604 -19.06 12.23 5.51
CA SER A 604 -20.07 13.28 5.41
C SER A 604 -19.41 14.65 5.37
N VAL A 605 -18.43 14.89 6.23
CA VAL A 605 -17.65 16.13 6.24
C VAL A 605 -16.85 16.28 4.96
N GLU A 606 -16.13 15.23 4.53
CA GLU A 606 -15.30 15.26 3.33
C GLU A 606 -16.12 15.58 2.06
N TYR A 607 -17.28 14.93 1.90
CA TYR A 607 -18.19 15.17 0.78
C TYR A 607 -18.73 16.60 0.79
N MET A 608 -19.19 17.09 1.94
CA MET A 608 -19.74 18.44 2.06
C MET A 608 -18.70 19.50 1.74
N VAL A 609 -17.50 19.38 2.29
CA VAL A 609 -16.40 20.32 2.09
C VAL A 609 -15.91 20.30 0.64
N ASN A 610 -15.64 19.12 0.06
CA ASN A 610 -15.10 19.02 -1.30
C ASN A 610 -16.14 19.40 -2.36
N ALA A 611 -17.40 18.98 -2.22
CA ALA A 611 -18.44 19.28 -3.20
C ALA A 611 -18.74 20.79 -3.28
N HIS A 612 -18.72 21.49 -2.14
CA HIS A 612 -18.95 22.93 -2.07
C HIS A 612 -17.66 23.75 -2.19
N CYS A 613 -16.51 23.08 -2.25
CA CYS A 613 -15.18 23.69 -2.31
C CYS A 613 -14.94 24.69 -1.16
N ALA A 614 -15.33 24.34 0.07
CA ALA A 614 -15.13 25.22 1.22
C ALA A 614 -13.64 25.44 1.50
N ASP A 615 -13.29 26.63 1.97
CA ASP A 615 -11.91 27.09 2.14
C ASP A 615 -11.32 26.67 3.50
N ALA A 616 -12.17 26.61 4.53
CA ALA A 616 -11.81 26.24 5.90
C ALA A 616 -12.96 25.49 6.59
N LEU A 617 -12.69 24.91 7.76
CA LEU A 617 -13.60 24.03 8.49
C LEU A 617 -13.65 24.35 9.99
N VAL A 618 -14.85 24.45 10.56
CA VAL A 618 -15.05 24.38 12.02
C VAL A 618 -15.78 23.08 12.35
N CYS A 619 -15.20 22.30 13.25
CA CYS A 619 -15.74 21.03 13.71
C CYS A 619 -16.43 21.21 15.08
N ILE A 620 -17.76 21.25 15.09
CA ILE A 620 -18.58 21.24 16.31
C ILE A 620 -18.92 19.80 16.68
N SER A 621 -18.12 19.23 17.58
CA SER A 621 -18.19 17.83 18.03
C SER A 621 -18.54 17.73 19.52
N ASN A 622 -18.78 16.51 20.04
CA ASN A 622 -18.77 16.33 21.50
C ASN A 622 -18.64 14.86 21.92
N CYS A 623 -19.60 14.02 21.53
CA CYS A 623 -19.73 12.63 21.96
C CYS A 623 -18.73 11.72 21.22
N ASP A 624 -18.59 10.49 21.73
CA ASP A 624 -17.51 9.54 21.52
C ASP A 624 -16.93 9.47 20.10
N LYS A 625 -17.74 9.12 19.10
CA LYS A 625 -17.25 8.81 17.74
C LYS A 625 -17.27 10.02 16.81
N ILE A 626 -17.77 11.17 17.27
CA ILE A 626 -17.93 12.37 16.45
C ILE A 626 -16.61 13.12 16.32
N THR A 627 -15.98 13.46 17.44
CA THR A 627 -14.67 14.13 17.47
C THR A 627 -13.63 13.39 16.63
N PRO A 628 -13.43 12.06 16.77
CA PRO A 628 -12.49 11.34 15.93
C PRO A 628 -12.92 11.27 14.46
N GLY A 629 -14.22 11.15 14.15
CA GLY A 629 -14.70 11.15 12.75
C GLY A 629 -14.40 12.48 12.05
N MET A 630 -14.64 13.60 12.74
CA MET A 630 -14.28 14.93 12.24
C MET A 630 -12.76 15.12 12.15
N LEU A 631 -11.98 14.53 13.07
CA LEU A 631 -10.52 14.52 12.99
C LEU A 631 -10.02 13.77 11.76
N LEU A 632 -10.60 12.60 11.43
CA LEU A 632 -10.25 11.88 10.21
C LEU A 632 -10.52 12.75 8.97
N ALA A 633 -11.67 13.42 8.91
CA ALA A 633 -11.99 14.33 7.82
C ALA A 633 -11.01 15.50 7.71
N ALA A 634 -10.66 16.13 8.84
CA ALA A 634 -9.68 17.22 8.87
C ALA A 634 -8.32 16.76 8.33
N MET A 635 -7.87 15.57 8.72
CA MET A 635 -6.63 14.98 8.21
C MET A 635 -6.73 14.63 6.72
N ARG A 636 -7.86 14.12 6.23
CA ARG A 636 -8.07 13.85 4.78
C ARG A 636 -8.08 15.13 3.94
N LEU A 637 -8.82 16.14 4.38
CA LEU A 637 -9.05 17.39 3.65
C LEU A 637 -7.85 18.33 3.66
N ASN A 638 -7.14 18.40 4.80
CA ASN A 638 -5.98 19.26 5.03
C ASN A 638 -6.19 20.73 4.61
N ILE A 639 -7.29 21.33 5.06
CA ILE A 639 -7.58 22.76 4.96
C ILE A 639 -7.59 23.38 6.37
N PRO A 640 -7.41 24.71 6.52
CA PRO A 640 -7.47 25.37 7.83
C PRO A 640 -8.69 24.90 8.64
N THR A 641 -8.45 24.33 9.83
CA THR A 641 -9.49 23.66 10.62
C THR A 641 -9.37 24.00 12.10
N VAL A 642 -10.50 24.25 12.75
CA VAL A 642 -10.61 24.46 14.21
C VAL A 642 -11.65 23.51 14.81
N PHE A 643 -11.32 22.88 15.93
CA PHE A 643 -12.24 22.08 16.74
C PHE A 643 -12.78 22.90 17.90
N VAL A 644 -14.09 22.81 18.12
CA VAL A 644 -14.76 23.33 19.32
C VAL A 644 -15.84 22.36 19.73
N SER A 645 -15.68 21.73 20.90
CA SER A 645 -16.61 20.72 21.37
C SER A 645 -17.84 21.34 22.05
N GLY A 646 -18.88 20.54 22.32
CA GLY A 646 -20.04 20.95 23.12
C GLY A 646 -19.76 21.09 24.62
N GLY A 647 -18.75 20.38 25.11
CA GLY A 647 -18.29 20.37 26.50
C GLY A 647 -18.88 19.23 27.34
N PRO A 648 -18.19 18.83 28.42
CA PRO A 648 -18.68 17.85 29.38
C PRO A 648 -19.93 18.35 30.12
N MET A 649 -20.78 17.39 30.49
CA MET A 649 -21.87 17.58 31.44
C MET A 649 -21.33 17.63 32.87
N GLU A 650 -22.11 18.21 33.77
CA GLU A 650 -21.80 18.24 35.20
C GLU A 650 -21.95 16.84 35.82
N ALA A 651 -21.17 16.55 36.86
CA ALA A 651 -21.32 15.30 37.60
C ALA A 651 -22.66 15.27 38.37
N GLY A 652 -23.33 14.12 38.35
CA GLY A 652 -24.57 13.88 39.11
C GLY A 652 -24.36 13.90 40.62
N ARG A 653 -25.43 14.13 41.38
CA ARG A 653 -25.42 14.06 42.85
C ARG A 653 -26.69 13.37 43.35
N THR A 654 -26.57 12.37 44.21
CA THR A 654 -27.74 11.78 44.88
C THR A 654 -28.28 12.70 45.96
N VAL A 655 -29.61 12.83 46.04
CA VAL A 655 -30.29 13.33 47.24
C VAL A 655 -30.64 12.13 48.13
N SER A 656 -30.00 12.06 49.30
CA SER A 656 -30.34 11.28 50.51
C SER A 656 -30.43 9.73 50.44
N VAL A 657 -29.55 9.07 51.21
CA VAL A 657 -30.00 8.16 52.28
C VAL A 657 -29.78 8.93 53.59
N ASP A 658 -30.82 9.15 54.40
CA ASP A 658 -30.79 9.93 55.66
C ASP A 658 -30.39 11.43 55.57
N GLY A 659 -30.63 12.10 54.44
CA GLY A 659 -30.46 13.55 54.32
C GLY A 659 -29.01 14.05 54.17
N VAL A 660 -28.04 13.14 53.96
CA VAL A 660 -26.64 13.50 53.68
C VAL A 660 -26.28 13.13 52.24
N VAL A 661 -25.84 14.12 51.44
CA VAL A 661 -25.26 13.90 50.10
C VAL A 661 -23.85 13.31 50.27
N THR A 662 -23.65 12.04 49.96
CA THR A 662 -22.39 11.34 50.23
C THR A 662 -21.56 10.97 48.99
N ARG A 663 -22.11 11.01 47.76
CA ARG A 663 -21.35 10.61 46.56
C ARG A 663 -21.79 11.34 45.28
N ARG A 664 -20.82 11.71 44.44
CA ARG A 664 -21.07 12.14 43.04
C ARG A 664 -21.37 10.92 42.17
N LEU A 665 -22.20 11.10 41.14
CA LEU A 665 -22.67 10.04 40.27
C LEU A 665 -22.31 10.30 38.81
N ASP A 666 -22.20 9.21 38.06
CA ASP A 666 -22.26 9.21 36.60
C ASP A 666 -23.12 8.05 36.06
N LEU A 667 -23.17 7.92 34.73
CA LEU A 667 -23.91 6.86 34.03
C LEU A 667 -23.49 5.44 34.45
N ILE A 668 -22.22 5.22 34.79
CA ILE A 668 -21.69 3.90 35.15
C ILE A 668 -22.26 3.48 36.51
N ASP A 669 -22.41 4.40 37.46
CA ASP A 669 -23.02 4.10 38.76
C ASP A 669 -24.45 3.56 38.59
N ALA A 670 -25.25 4.12 37.67
CA ALA A 670 -26.60 3.62 37.37
C ALA A 670 -26.59 2.18 36.80
N MET A 671 -25.60 1.86 35.96
CA MET A 671 -25.45 0.52 35.39
C MET A 671 -24.92 -0.52 36.37
N VAL A 672 -24.05 -0.12 37.30
CA VAL A 672 -23.58 -1.02 38.36
C VAL A 672 -24.72 -1.31 39.35
N ALA A 673 -25.47 -0.27 39.73
CA ALA A 673 -26.61 -0.38 40.64
C ALA A 673 -27.71 -1.31 40.09
N SER A 674 -27.96 -1.31 38.78
CA SER A 674 -28.99 -2.17 38.18
C SER A 674 -28.67 -3.67 38.20
N ALA A 675 -27.42 -4.06 38.47
CA ALA A 675 -26.98 -5.44 38.56
C ALA A 675 -26.64 -5.89 39.99
N ASP A 676 -26.76 -5.00 40.97
CA ASP A 676 -26.56 -5.31 42.38
C ASP A 676 -27.91 -5.66 43.02
N GLU A 677 -28.09 -6.93 43.39
CA GLU A 677 -29.31 -7.42 44.07
C GLU A 677 -29.55 -6.73 45.43
N GLY A 678 -28.55 -6.03 45.97
CA GLY A 678 -28.68 -5.23 47.19
C GLY A 678 -29.28 -3.84 47.00
N VAL A 679 -29.49 -3.37 45.77
CA VAL A 679 -30.08 -2.06 45.47
C VAL A 679 -31.57 -2.22 45.13
N SER A 680 -32.43 -1.46 45.81
CA SER A 680 -33.87 -1.48 45.53
C SER A 680 -34.24 -0.70 44.26
N ASP A 681 -35.40 -1.01 43.67
CA ASP A 681 -35.92 -0.30 42.48
C ASP A 681 -36.10 1.22 42.73
N ASP A 682 -36.49 1.61 43.95
CA ASP A 682 -36.65 3.03 44.33
C ASP A 682 -35.29 3.75 44.42
N GLU A 683 -34.27 3.09 44.97
CA GLU A 683 -32.90 3.61 45.01
C GLU A 683 -32.32 3.73 43.60
N LEU A 684 -32.52 2.70 42.75
CA LEU A 684 -32.10 2.70 41.36
C LEU A 684 -32.77 3.86 40.58
N ALA A 685 -34.06 4.08 40.76
CA ALA A 685 -34.79 5.18 40.13
C ALA A 685 -34.26 6.57 40.59
N SER A 686 -33.77 6.68 41.83
CA SER A 686 -33.14 7.91 42.32
C SER A 686 -31.78 8.18 41.64
N VAL A 687 -30.98 7.13 41.50
CA VAL A 687 -29.69 7.18 40.78
C VAL A 687 -29.91 7.55 39.30
N GLU A 688 -30.85 6.88 38.62
CA GLU A 688 -31.20 7.14 37.22
C GLU A 688 -31.54 8.61 36.96
N ARG A 689 -32.36 9.23 37.82
CA ARG A 689 -32.78 10.63 37.68
C ARG A 689 -31.66 11.65 37.89
N SER A 690 -30.58 11.23 38.53
CA SER A 690 -29.52 12.11 39.04
C SER A 690 -28.18 11.95 38.31
N ALA A 691 -27.93 10.81 37.67
CA ALA A 691 -26.65 10.46 37.04
C ALA A 691 -26.22 11.40 35.90
N CYS A 692 -27.16 11.84 35.08
CA CYS A 692 -26.91 12.74 33.93
C CYS A 692 -27.74 14.03 34.10
N PRO A 693 -27.29 15.00 34.92
CA PRO A 693 -28.10 16.16 35.28
C PRO A 693 -28.18 17.21 34.16
N THR A 694 -27.20 17.28 33.25
CA THR A 694 -27.12 18.36 32.27
C THR A 694 -26.87 17.90 30.84
N CYS A 695 -27.02 18.82 29.87
CA CYS A 695 -26.46 18.63 28.53
C CYS A 695 -24.91 18.55 28.59
N GLY A 696 -24.30 17.97 27.55
CA GLY A 696 -22.85 17.79 27.44
C GLY A 696 -22.42 16.32 27.27
N SER A 697 -21.16 16.08 26.92
CA SER A 697 -20.58 14.72 26.92
C SER A 697 -20.55 14.17 28.34
N CYS A 698 -20.35 12.86 28.51
CA CYS A 698 -20.28 12.21 29.82
C CYS A 698 -19.37 12.98 30.82
N SER A 699 -19.63 12.91 32.13
CA SER A 699 -18.93 13.75 33.14
C SER A 699 -17.51 13.29 33.52
N GLY A 700 -17.17 12.02 33.27
CA GLY A 700 -15.87 11.39 33.54
C GLY A 700 -14.93 11.35 32.32
N MET A 701 -13.73 10.81 32.48
CA MET A 701 -12.72 10.64 31.41
C MET A 701 -13.01 9.41 30.54
N PHE A 702 -14.15 9.47 29.85
CA PHE A 702 -14.57 8.51 28.83
C PHE A 702 -14.04 8.93 27.44
N THR A 703 -14.42 8.22 26.36
CA THR A 703 -13.86 8.50 25.02
C THR A 703 -14.16 9.91 24.54
N ALA A 704 -15.39 10.41 24.71
CA ALA A 704 -15.79 11.76 24.33
C ALA A 704 -14.83 12.82 24.90
N ASN A 705 -14.65 12.84 26.22
CA ASN A 705 -13.76 13.80 26.86
C ASN A 705 -12.30 13.53 26.52
N SER A 706 -11.87 12.27 26.48
CA SER A 706 -10.48 11.94 26.10
C SER A 706 -10.17 12.51 24.71
N MET A 707 -11.03 12.31 23.70
CA MET A 707 -10.83 12.85 22.36
C MET A 707 -10.92 14.38 22.30
N ASN A 708 -11.80 15.00 23.08
CA ASN A 708 -11.86 16.47 23.17
C ASN A 708 -10.56 17.04 23.79
N CYS A 709 -10.00 16.37 24.79
CA CYS A 709 -8.70 16.70 25.37
C CYS A 709 -7.55 16.47 24.37
N LEU A 710 -7.62 15.40 23.58
CA LEU A 710 -6.58 15.09 22.57
C LEU A 710 -6.59 16.07 21.41
N THR A 711 -7.75 16.55 20.94
CA THR A 711 -7.78 17.61 19.92
C THR A 711 -7.19 18.93 20.42
N GLU A 712 -7.30 19.21 21.72
CA GLU A 712 -6.60 20.31 22.37
C GLU A 712 -5.08 20.04 22.36
N ALA A 713 -4.63 18.89 22.87
CA ALA A 713 -3.21 18.52 22.93
C ALA A 713 -2.49 18.39 21.56
N ILE A 714 -3.20 17.95 20.52
CA ILE A 714 -2.72 17.93 19.12
C ILE A 714 -2.52 19.36 18.59
N GLY A 715 -3.20 20.35 19.17
CA GLY A 715 -3.10 21.75 18.79
C GLY A 715 -4.18 22.22 17.81
N LEU A 716 -5.27 21.45 17.61
CA LEU A 716 -6.37 21.80 16.70
C LEU A 716 -7.59 22.42 17.42
N ALA A 717 -7.55 22.55 18.74
CA ALA A 717 -8.59 23.19 19.54
C ALA A 717 -8.00 24.25 20.48
N LEU A 718 -8.86 25.15 20.97
CA LEU A 718 -8.48 26.19 21.91
C LEU A 718 -8.32 25.66 23.35
N PRO A 719 -7.50 26.30 24.20
CA PRO A 719 -7.35 25.89 25.59
C PRO A 719 -8.68 25.94 26.34
N GLY A 720 -8.99 24.88 27.08
CA GLY A 720 -10.27 24.71 27.76
C GLY A 720 -11.34 23.98 26.93
N ASN A 721 -11.10 23.69 25.66
CA ASN A 721 -12.00 22.90 24.82
C ASN A 721 -12.38 21.57 25.47
N GLY A 722 -11.41 20.84 26.02
CA GLY A 722 -11.62 19.53 26.63
C GLY A 722 -12.30 19.55 28.00
N SER A 723 -12.28 20.68 28.73
CA SER A 723 -12.60 20.69 30.17
C SER A 723 -13.71 21.66 30.60
N VAL A 724 -13.97 22.75 29.87
CA VAL A 724 -15.01 23.72 30.25
C VAL A 724 -16.40 23.08 30.13
N LEU A 725 -17.19 23.08 31.20
CA LEU A 725 -18.53 22.47 31.20
C LEU A 725 -19.47 23.10 30.16
N ALA A 726 -20.36 22.29 29.57
CA ALA A 726 -21.35 22.73 28.58
C ALA A 726 -22.33 23.78 29.13
N THR A 727 -22.60 23.74 30.43
CA THR A 727 -23.48 24.66 31.14
C THR A 727 -22.82 25.99 31.49
N HIS A 728 -21.49 26.08 31.49
CA HIS A 728 -20.81 27.29 31.95
C HIS A 728 -20.73 28.36 30.85
N SER A 729 -20.98 29.62 31.20
CA SER A 729 -21.01 30.76 30.27
C SER A 729 -19.69 30.98 29.52
N ALA A 730 -18.54 30.69 30.15
CA ALA A 730 -17.22 30.77 29.52
C ALA A 730 -17.09 29.90 28.25
N ARG A 731 -17.90 28.85 28.12
CA ARG A 731 -17.94 28.02 26.90
C ARG A 731 -18.36 28.82 25.67
N ARG A 732 -19.23 29.83 25.83
CA ARG A 732 -19.70 30.70 24.73
C ARG A 732 -18.52 31.38 24.03
N ASP A 733 -17.52 31.79 24.80
CA ASP A 733 -16.35 32.48 24.27
C ASP A 733 -15.45 31.56 23.43
N LEU A 734 -15.42 30.25 23.73
CA LEU A 734 -14.71 29.27 22.89
C LEU A 734 -15.34 29.17 21.50
N PHE A 735 -16.68 29.17 21.39
CA PHE A 735 -17.37 29.16 20.10
C PHE A 735 -17.11 30.43 19.29
N ARG A 736 -17.15 31.60 19.94
CA ARG A 736 -16.81 32.87 19.28
C ARG A 736 -15.36 32.85 18.80
N ARG A 737 -14.40 32.54 19.67
CA ARG A 737 -12.99 32.49 19.29
C ARG A 737 -12.70 31.46 18.19
N ALA A 738 -13.42 30.34 18.14
CA ALA A 738 -13.25 29.36 17.07
C ALA A 738 -13.60 29.96 15.69
N GLY A 739 -14.65 30.79 15.61
CA GLY A 739 -15.04 31.50 14.39
C GLY A 739 -14.04 32.57 13.96
N GLU A 740 -13.45 33.30 14.92
CA GLU A 740 -12.37 34.26 14.65
C GLU A 740 -11.09 33.56 14.14
N VAL A 741 -10.64 32.53 14.87
CA VAL A 741 -9.39 31.82 14.59
C VAL A 741 -9.45 31.12 13.25
N VAL A 742 -10.54 30.44 12.88
CA VAL A 742 -10.60 29.74 11.59
C VAL A 742 -10.47 30.68 10.39
N VAL A 743 -10.99 31.91 10.49
CA VAL A 743 -10.86 32.94 9.45
C VAL A 743 -9.43 33.49 9.42
N ASP A 744 -8.80 33.67 10.57
CA ASP A 744 -7.38 34.03 10.65
C ASP A 744 -6.48 32.97 9.99
N LEU A 745 -6.65 31.68 10.33
CA LEU A 745 -5.90 30.59 9.73
C LEU A 745 -6.14 30.51 8.21
N ALA A 746 -7.37 30.74 7.75
CA ALA A 746 -7.68 30.80 6.32
C ALA A 746 -6.90 31.92 5.63
N ARG A 747 -6.85 33.12 6.21
CA ARG A 747 -6.06 34.24 5.67
C ARG A 747 -4.58 33.94 5.69
N ARG A 748 -4.03 33.42 6.79
CA ARG A 748 -2.62 33.02 6.87
C ARG A 748 -2.25 32.04 5.77
N TYR A 749 -3.09 31.04 5.51
CA TYR A 749 -2.83 30.08 4.45
C TYR A 749 -2.99 30.67 3.04
N TYR A 750 -4.17 31.21 2.70
CA TYR A 750 -4.49 31.65 1.33
C TYR A 750 -3.87 33.01 0.97
N ASP A 751 -3.83 33.94 1.92
CA ASP A 751 -3.28 35.29 1.70
C ASP A 751 -1.79 35.37 2.07
N GLY A 752 -1.37 34.62 3.09
CA GLY A 752 -0.01 34.64 3.66
C GLY A 752 0.93 33.52 3.21
N ASP A 753 0.46 32.54 2.43
CA ASP A 753 1.22 31.36 1.99
C ASP A 753 1.82 30.56 3.17
N ASP A 754 1.11 30.55 4.30
CA ASP A 754 1.54 29.88 5.53
C ASP A 754 0.94 28.47 5.63
N GLU A 755 1.67 27.45 5.15
CA GLU A 755 1.23 26.05 5.28
C GLU A 755 1.24 25.55 6.74
N SER A 756 1.92 26.23 7.68
CA SER A 756 2.06 25.75 9.06
C SER A 756 0.72 25.66 9.81
N VAL A 757 -0.30 26.38 9.34
CA VAL A 757 -1.65 26.39 9.93
C VAL A 757 -2.54 25.22 9.48
N LEU A 758 -2.05 24.39 8.54
CA LEU A 758 -2.81 23.26 8.03
C LEU A 758 -2.84 22.08 9.02
N PRO A 759 -3.93 21.30 9.07
CA PRO A 759 -4.06 20.19 10.01
C PRO A 759 -2.91 19.18 9.98
N ARG A 760 -2.39 18.80 8.81
CA ARG A 760 -1.25 17.85 8.71
C ARG A 760 0.10 18.44 9.11
N ARG A 761 0.19 19.77 9.26
CA ARG A 761 1.39 20.47 9.73
C ARG A 761 1.34 20.71 11.22
N ILE A 762 0.14 20.92 11.78
CA ILE A 762 -0.09 21.03 13.23
C ILE A 762 -0.10 19.64 13.88
N ALA A 763 -0.92 18.72 13.36
CA ALA A 763 -1.04 17.34 13.82
C ALA A 763 0.03 16.45 13.17
N ASP A 764 1.29 16.79 13.39
CA ASP A 764 2.43 16.01 12.93
C ASP A 764 2.80 14.87 13.90
N ARG A 765 3.86 14.12 13.60
CA ARG A 765 4.32 13.01 14.43
C ARG A 765 4.51 13.41 15.91
N HIS A 766 5.15 14.54 16.17
CA HIS A 766 5.46 14.98 17.53
C HIS A 766 4.19 15.42 18.28
N ALA A 767 3.23 16.02 17.58
CA ALA A 767 1.92 16.33 18.14
C ALA A 767 1.14 15.06 18.52
N PHE A 768 1.21 14.00 17.70
CA PHE A 768 0.63 12.68 18.04
C PHE A 768 1.32 12.04 19.25
N ASP A 769 2.65 12.11 19.34
CA ASP A 769 3.41 11.60 20.50
C ASP A 769 3.04 12.38 21.80
N ASN A 770 2.90 13.71 21.71
CA ASN A 770 2.47 14.56 22.83
C ASN A 770 1.03 14.26 23.26
N ALA A 771 0.11 14.12 22.31
CA ALA A 771 -1.27 13.79 22.59
C ALA A 771 -1.39 12.41 23.26
N MET A 772 -0.69 11.40 22.75
CA MET A 772 -0.68 10.08 23.40
C MET A 772 -0.04 10.14 24.80
N SER A 773 1.00 10.96 25.00
CA SER A 773 1.60 11.17 26.32
C SER A 773 0.60 11.77 27.32
N LEU A 774 -0.18 12.78 26.89
CA LEU A 774 -1.28 13.30 27.69
C LEU A 774 -2.29 12.20 28.05
N ASP A 775 -2.70 11.40 27.06
CA ASP A 775 -3.70 10.34 27.26
C ASP A 775 -3.27 9.28 28.27
N VAL A 776 -2.02 8.84 28.16
CA VAL A 776 -1.39 7.93 29.13
C VAL A 776 -1.36 8.56 30.52
N ALA A 777 -1.00 9.85 30.61
CA ALA A 777 -0.86 10.54 31.89
C ALA A 777 -2.19 10.70 32.64
N MET A 778 -3.28 10.92 31.93
CA MET A 778 -4.62 11.03 32.54
C MET A 778 -5.36 9.68 32.65
N GLY A 779 -4.76 8.60 32.16
CA GLY A 779 -5.42 7.29 32.06
C GLY A 779 -6.71 7.38 31.26
N GLY A 780 -6.63 7.92 30.04
CA GLY A 780 -7.76 8.12 29.13
C GLY A 780 -8.42 6.83 28.66
N SER A 781 -9.42 6.96 27.79
CA SER A 781 -10.15 5.81 27.22
C SER A 781 -9.26 4.97 26.33
N THR A 782 -9.30 3.63 26.41
CA THR A 782 -8.53 2.77 25.48
C THR A 782 -8.92 2.97 24.01
N ASN A 783 -10.11 3.51 23.74
CA ASN A 783 -10.59 3.85 22.39
C ASN A 783 -9.75 4.95 21.70
N THR A 784 -9.06 5.80 22.46
CA THR A 784 -8.19 6.85 21.90
C THR A 784 -7.07 6.26 21.05
N VAL A 785 -6.49 5.13 21.48
CA VAL A 785 -5.49 4.37 20.70
C VAL A 785 -6.02 4.08 19.31
N LEU A 786 -7.23 3.53 19.23
CA LEU A 786 -7.89 3.22 17.96
C LEU A 786 -8.11 4.47 17.10
N HIS A 787 -8.50 5.58 17.73
CA HIS A 787 -8.83 6.83 17.05
C HIS A 787 -7.60 7.59 16.55
N LEU A 788 -6.54 7.66 17.35
CA LEU A 788 -5.27 8.25 16.96
C LEU A 788 -4.58 7.45 15.87
N LEU A 789 -4.57 6.11 15.95
CA LEU A 789 -4.04 5.28 14.86
C LEU A 789 -4.79 5.54 13.54
N ALA A 790 -6.13 5.60 13.58
CA ALA A 790 -6.91 5.93 12.38
C ALA A 790 -6.61 7.33 11.84
N ALA A 791 -6.50 8.35 12.71
CA ALA A 791 -6.16 9.72 12.30
C ALA A 791 -4.77 9.81 11.70
N ALA A 792 -3.79 9.09 12.27
CA ALA A 792 -2.44 9.01 11.73
C ALA A 792 -2.43 8.38 10.33
N ARG A 793 -3.17 7.27 10.12
CA ARG A 793 -3.28 6.62 8.80
C ARG A 793 -3.90 7.53 7.74
N GLU A 794 -5.00 8.21 8.06
CA GLU A 794 -5.67 9.15 7.15
C GLU A 794 -4.82 10.42 6.88
N GLY A 795 -4.01 10.82 7.85
CA GLY A 795 -3.07 11.92 7.75
C GLY A 795 -1.76 11.60 7.03
N GLY A 796 -1.45 10.31 6.86
CA GLY A 796 -0.13 9.85 6.38
C GLY A 796 0.99 10.06 7.41
N VAL A 797 0.65 10.08 8.71
CA VAL A 797 1.60 10.18 9.83
C VAL A 797 2.07 8.78 10.20
N ASP A 798 3.38 8.60 10.29
CA ASP A 798 4.00 7.36 10.76
C ASP A 798 3.80 7.26 12.27
N PHE A 799 2.77 6.56 12.75
CA PHE A 799 2.48 6.36 14.17
C PHE A 799 1.85 4.97 14.35
N SER A 800 2.31 4.21 15.34
CA SER A 800 2.05 2.77 15.46
C SER A 800 1.75 2.34 16.91
N VAL A 801 1.31 1.09 17.09
CA VAL A 801 1.04 0.52 18.42
C VAL A 801 2.34 0.41 19.24
N GLU A 802 3.47 0.17 18.57
CA GLU A 802 4.80 0.12 19.17
C GLU A 802 5.21 1.47 19.76
N ASP A 803 4.86 2.57 19.07
CA ASP A 803 5.10 3.93 19.56
C ASP A 803 4.30 4.21 20.83
N ILE A 804 3.04 3.78 20.85
CA ILE A 804 2.15 3.90 22.01
C ILE A 804 2.69 3.09 23.19
N ASP A 805 3.18 1.86 22.96
CA ASP A 805 3.82 1.07 24.02
C ASP A 805 5.05 1.80 24.58
N ALA A 806 5.93 2.31 23.71
CA ALA A 806 7.12 3.05 24.13
C ALA A 806 6.77 4.29 24.97
N ILE A 807 5.72 5.03 24.61
CA ILE A 807 5.20 6.16 25.40
C ILE A 807 4.65 5.67 26.74
N SER A 808 3.85 4.60 26.74
CA SER A 808 3.19 4.07 27.94
C SER A 808 4.14 3.54 29.02
N ARG A 809 5.39 3.23 28.65
CA ARG A 809 6.45 2.79 29.57
C ARG A 809 7.22 3.92 30.23
N ARG A 810 7.19 5.12 29.66
CA ARG A 810 7.97 6.27 30.14
C ARG A 810 7.13 7.37 30.76
N VAL A 811 5.85 7.46 30.40
CA VAL A 811 4.94 8.49 30.90
C VAL A 811 4.21 8.01 32.15
N PRO A 812 4.31 8.72 33.29
CA PRO A 812 3.63 8.35 34.53
C PRO A 812 2.14 8.74 34.52
N CYS A 813 1.33 8.10 35.37
CA CYS A 813 -0.08 8.46 35.55
C CYS A 813 -0.22 9.63 36.52
N LEU A 814 -0.44 10.84 36.00
CA LEU A 814 -0.53 12.09 36.75
C LEU A 814 -1.93 12.40 37.29
N ALA A 815 -2.98 11.91 36.64
CA ALA A 815 -4.36 12.16 37.02
C ALA A 815 -5.21 10.89 36.92
N LYS A 816 -6.05 10.64 37.93
CA LYS A 816 -7.07 9.58 37.92
C LYS A 816 -8.44 10.21 38.01
N ILE A 817 -9.14 10.26 36.87
CA ILE A 817 -10.51 10.78 36.74
C ILE A 817 -11.47 9.59 36.64
N ALA A 818 -12.72 9.74 37.11
CA ALA A 818 -13.78 8.76 36.93
C ALA A 818 -13.76 8.16 35.50
N PRO A 819 -13.74 6.83 35.34
CA PRO A 819 -13.98 5.79 36.35
C PRO A 819 -12.74 5.33 37.17
N ASN A 820 -11.55 5.89 36.92
CA ASN A 820 -10.31 5.45 37.56
C ASN A 820 -10.22 5.87 39.04
N SER A 821 -10.94 6.93 39.41
CA SER A 821 -11.11 7.40 40.78
C SER A 821 -12.56 7.86 40.98
N PRO A 822 -13.16 7.62 42.16
CA PRO A 822 -14.46 8.24 42.52
C PRO A 822 -14.32 9.72 42.90
N ASP A 823 -13.10 10.21 43.08
CA ASP A 823 -12.84 11.51 43.70
C ASP A 823 -12.85 12.67 42.71
N TYR A 824 -12.64 12.43 41.41
CA TYR A 824 -12.46 13.50 40.42
C TYR A 824 -13.26 13.25 39.13
N TYR A 825 -13.85 14.34 38.61
CA TYR A 825 -14.56 14.42 37.33
C TYR A 825 -13.97 15.55 36.46
N MET A 826 -14.48 15.74 35.23
CA MET A 826 -13.94 16.79 34.35
C MET A 826 -14.01 18.20 34.92
N GLU A 827 -15.01 18.49 35.76
CA GLU A 827 -15.12 19.76 36.48
C GLU A 827 -13.94 20.03 37.44
N ASP A 828 -13.35 18.97 38.00
CA ASP A 828 -12.19 19.07 38.88
C ASP A 828 -10.88 19.19 38.08
N VAL A 829 -10.77 18.47 36.95
CA VAL A 829 -9.67 18.65 36.00
C VAL A 829 -9.62 20.09 35.52
N HIS A 830 -10.78 20.66 35.20
CA HIS A 830 -10.90 22.06 34.82
C HIS A 830 -10.40 22.99 35.92
N ARG A 831 -10.86 22.79 37.16
CA ARG A 831 -10.41 23.56 38.34
C ARG A 831 -8.91 23.45 38.59
N ALA A 832 -8.29 22.34 38.21
CA ALA A 832 -6.85 22.09 38.34
C ALA A 832 -5.99 22.69 37.21
N GLY A 833 -6.60 23.42 36.26
CA GLY A 833 -5.91 24.05 35.13
C GLY A 833 -6.06 23.29 33.81
N GLY A 834 -6.95 22.30 33.75
CA GLY A 834 -7.33 21.61 32.51
C GLY A 834 -6.18 20.88 31.83
N ILE A 835 -6.24 20.82 30.50
CA ILE A 835 -5.25 20.14 29.66
C ILE A 835 -3.89 20.84 29.68
N PRO A 836 -3.80 22.18 29.69
CA PRO A 836 -2.53 22.88 29.85
C PRO A 836 -1.77 22.51 31.12
N ALA A 837 -2.46 22.25 32.25
CA ALA A 837 -1.80 21.83 33.47
C ALA A 837 -1.18 20.42 33.36
N ILE A 838 -1.88 19.46 32.75
CA ILE A 838 -1.34 18.09 32.53
C ILE A 838 -0.14 18.16 31.57
N MET A 839 -0.27 18.88 30.45
CA MET A 839 0.83 19.07 29.50
C MET A 839 2.00 19.82 30.14
N GLY A 840 1.74 20.80 31.00
CA GLY A 840 2.73 21.54 31.76
C GLY A 840 3.59 20.65 32.66
N GLU A 841 2.98 19.71 33.39
CA GLU A 841 3.72 18.74 34.20
C GLU A 841 4.55 17.77 33.34
N LEU A 842 3.99 17.28 32.23
CA LEU A 842 4.74 16.42 31.30
C LEU A 842 5.91 17.16 30.64
N HIS A 843 5.73 18.43 30.32
CA HIS A 843 6.78 19.29 29.78
C HIS A 843 7.89 19.53 30.81
N ARG A 844 7.55 19.83 32.07
CA ARG A 844 8.52 19.94 33.18
C ARG A 844 9.31 18.65 33.39
N ALA A 845 8.68 17.50 33.17
CA ALA A 845 9.31 16.18 33.24
C ALA A 845 10.14 15.81 31.98
N GLY A 846 10.18 16.67 30.95
CA GLY A 846 10.90 16.39 29.70
C GLY A 846 10.26 15.27 28.86
N LEU A 847 8.95 15.05 29.01
CA LEU A 847 8.21 13.97 28.34
C LEU A 847 7.47 14.42 27.07
N LEU A 848 7.48 15.72 26.76
CA LEU A 848 6.88 16.29 25.56
C LEU A 848 7.91 16.82 24.58
N HIS A 849 7.56 16.79 23.30
CA HIS A 849 8.26 17.44 22.21
C HIS A 849 7.92 18.94 22.18
N SER A 850 8.93 19.81 22.23
CA SER A 850 8.75 21.27 22.30
C SER A 850 8.55 21.95 20.96
N ASP A 851 8.86 21.27 19.85
CA ASP A 851 8.87 21.80 18.49
C ASP A 851 7.50 21.77 17.78
N VAL A 852 6.42 21.59 18.56
CA VAL A 852 5.05 21.61 18.06
C VAL A 852 4.41 22.99 18.20
N GLY A 853 3.54 23.35 17.26
CA GLY A 853 2.67 24.53 17.33
C GLY A 853 1.19 24.16 17.49
N SER A 854 0.32 25.16 17.57
CA SER A 854 -1.13 24.99 17.62
C SER A 854 -1.84 26.07 16.80
N ILE A 855 -3.16 25.97 16.67
CA ILE A 855 -3.99 26.99 16.03
C ILE A 855 -3.95 28.35 16.74
N HIS A 856 -3.49 28.43 17.99
CA HIS A 856 -3.52 29.64 18.80
C HIS A 856 -2.16 30.09 19.32
N SER A 857 -1.10 29.30 19.11
CA SER A 857 0.26 29.63 19.55
C SER A 857 1.30 28.99 18.63
N ALA A 858 2.41 29.69 18.40
CA ALA A 858 3.44 29.26 17.48
C ALA A 858 4.33 28.13 18.05
N SER A 859 4.34 27.93 19.36
CA SER A 859 5.17 26.91 20.03
C SER A 859 4.53 26.41 21.32
N LEU A 860 4.87 25.18 21.72
CA LEU A 860 4.40 24.61 22.99
C LEU A 860 4.81 25.44 24.21
N ASP A 861 6.02 26.02 24.21
CA ASP A 861 6.53 26.80 25.33
C ASP A 861 5.71 28.08 25.56
N GLU A 862 5.34 28.78 24.49
CA GLU A 862 4.46 29.96 24.55
C GLU A 862 3.07 29.57 25.06
N TRP A 863 2.51 28.49 24.52
CA TRP A 863 1.23 27.94 24.96
C TRP A 863 1.23 27.63 26.46
N LEU A 864 2.19 26.85 26.95
CA LEU A 864 2.23 26.45 28.36
C LEU A 864 2.58 27.62 29.28
N THR A 865 3.41 28.55 28.84
CA THR A 865 3.67 29.78 29.63
C THR A 865 2.37 30.54 29.87
N GLU A 866 1.54 30.72 28.84
CA GLU A 866 0.30 31.49 28.93
C GLU A 866 -0.83 30.74 29.66
N TRP A 867 -0.95 29.42 29.47
CA TRP A 867 -2.14 28.66 29.87
C TRP A 867 -1.96 27.68 31.02
N ASP A 868 -0.75 27.21 31.32
CA ASP A 868 -0.52 26.37 32.51
C ASP A 868 -0.50 27.25 33.76
N ILE A 869 -1.50 27.09 34.63
CA ILE A 869 -1.65 27.84 35.88
C ILE A 869 -0.49 27.63 36.88
N ARG A 870 0.37 26.62 36.64
CA ARG A 870 1.56 26.31 37.44
C ARG A 870 2.87 26.78 36.81
N SER A 871 2.83 27.39 35.61
CA SER A 871 4.03 27.87 34.91
C SER A 871 4.74 29.05 35.60
N GLY A 872 4.00 29.78 36.45
CA GLY A 872 4.43 31.07 37.01
C GLY A 872 4.27 32.26 36.05
N GLY A 873 3.92 32.02 34.79
CA GLY A 873 3.68 33.02 33.74
C GLY A 873 2.24 33.07 33.22
N ALA A 874 1.33 32.31 33.83
CA ALA A 874 -0.06 32.17 33.37
C ALA A 874 -0.76 33.52 33.21
N SER A 875 -1.49 33.69 32.10
CA SER A 875 -2.23 34.90 31.83
C SER A 875 -3.45 35.03 32.76
N GLN A 876 -3.92 36.27 32.95
CA GLN A 876 -5.18 36.49 33.68
C GLN A 876 -6.36 35.79 33.00
N ALA A 877 -6.35 35.69 31.66
CA ALA A 877 -7.40 35.00 30.91
C ALA A 877 -7.43 33.50 31.24
N ALA A 878 -6.26 32.86 31.36
CA ALA A 878 -6.15 31.46 31.77
C ALA A 878 -6.68 31.26 33.21
N LEU A 879 -6.24 32.10 34.16
CA LEU A 879 -6.70 32.03 35.55
C LEU A 879 -8.22 32.20 35.64
N GLU A 880 -8.79 33.21 34.99
CA GLU A 880 -10.25 33.44 34.98
C GLU A 880 -11.02 32.28 34.37
N LEU A 881 -10.52 31.68 33.28
CA LEU A 881 -11.17 30.54 32.62
C LEU A 881 -11.31 29.35 33.57
N PHE A 882 -10.21 28.93 34.21
CA PHE A 882 -10.20 27.74 35.08
C PHE A 882 -10.93 27.91 36.42
N HIS A 883 -11.34 29.13 36.75
CA HIS A 883 -12.26 29.38 37.85
C HIS A 883 -13.71 28.99 37.53
N ALA A 884 -14.07 28.65 36.30
CA ALA A 884 -15.43 28.23 35.95
C ALA A 884 -15.86 26.98 36.76
N ALA A 885 -17.06 27.02 37.34
CA ALA A 885 -17.58 25.97 38.22
C ALA A 885 -18.97 25.47 37.79
N PRO A 886 -19.36 24.24 38.18
CA PRO A 886 -20.68 23.69 37.87
C PRO A 886 -21.83 24.48 38.50
N GLY A 887 -22.99 24.45 37.84
CA GLY A 887 -24.23 25.06 38.30
C GLY A 887 -24.92 24.25 39.41
N GLY A 888 -24.77 22.92 39.40
CA GLY A 888 -25.37 22.00 40.36
C GLY A 888 -26.89 21.82 40.19
N VAL A 889 -27.45 22.16 39.03
CA VAL A 889 -28.89 22.11 38.75
C VAL A 889 -29.16 21.36 37.45
N ARG A 890 -30.22 20.55 37.44
CA ARG A 890 -30.63 19.80 36.24
C ARG A 890 -31.08 20.75 35.13
N THR A 891 -30.44 20.71 33.96
CA THR A 891 -30.76 21.61 32.84
C THR A 891 -30.23 21.11 31.49
N THR A 892 -31.00 21.31 30.42
CA THR A 892 -30.54 21.07 29.04
C THR A 892 -30.03 22.35 28.35
N GLN A 893 -30.05 23.48 29.06
CA GLN A 893 -29.64 24.78 28.52
C GLN A 893 -28.13 24.97 28.65
N PRO A 894 -27.40 25.22 27.55
CA PRO A 894 -26.00 25.61 27.62
C PRO A 894 -25.86 27.01 28.22
N PHE A 895 -24.68 27.34 28.76
CA PHE A 895 -24.40 28.66 29.34
C PHE A 895 -25.36 29.10 30.46
N SER A 896 -25.95 28.14 31.17
CA SER A 896 -26.94 28.35 32.22
C SER A 896 -26.35 28.77 33.57
N THR A 897 -25.02 28.80 33.72
CA THR A 897 -24.34 29.25 34.93
C THR A 897 -23.08 30.08 34.63
N ASP A 898 -22.76 30.99 35.54
CA ASP A 898 -21.52 31.76 35.64
C ASP A 898 -20.80 31.52 36.99
N ASN A 899 -21.13 30.40 37.65
CA ASN A 899 -20.56 30.02 38.93
C ASN A 899 -19.03 29.93 38.87
N ARG A 900 -18.38 30.29 39.97
CA ARG A 900 -16.92 30.24 40.07
C ARG A 900 -16.45 29.45 41.28
N TRP A 901 -15.36 28.71 41.10
CA TRP A 901 -14.61 28.11 42.19
C TRP A 901 -13.93 29.22 43.00
N SER A 902 -14.00 29.12 44.33
CA SER A 902 -13.35 30.06 45.24
C SER A 902 -11.82 30.00 45.17
N SER A 903 -11.26 28.89 44.70
CA SER A 903 -9.82 28.63 44.56
C SER A 903 -9.56 27.57 43.49
N LEU A 904 -8.44 27.69 42.79
CA LEU A 904 -7.95 26.67 41.86
C LEU A 904 -7.25 25.53 42.60
N ASP A 905 -7.25 24.33 42.02
CA ASP A 905 -6.50 23.19 42.54
C ASP A 905 -5.06 23.20 41.99
N THR A 906 -4.15 23.77 42.76
CA THR A 906 -2.72 23.85 42.41
C THR A 906 -1.85 22.87 43.19
N ASP A 907 -2.47 21.95 43.95
CA ASP A 907 -1.75 20.97 44.73
C ASP A 907 -1.12 19.89 43.81
N ALA A 908 0.21 19.89 43.75
CA ALA A 908 0.98 18.99 42.92
C ALA A 908 1.22 17.61 43.56
N GLU A 909 0.95 17.44 44.86
CA GLU A 909 1.19 16.17 45.56
C GLU A 909 -0.09 15.35 45.72
N SER A 910 -1.18 16.00 46.17
CA SER A 910 -2.43 15.30 46.49
C SER A 910 -3.66 15.77 45.71
N GLY A 911 -3.51 16.78 44.84
CA GLY A 911 -4.58 17.31 44.00
C GLY A 911 -5.01 16.40 42.85
N CYS A 912 -5.93 16.92 42.02
CA CYS A 912 -6.46 16.23 40.85
C CYS A 912 -5.38 15.89 39.82
N ILE A 913 -4.48 16.86 39.55
CA ILE A 913 -3.33 16.73 38.65
C ILE A 913 -2.05 16.79 39.49
N ARG A 914 -1.29 15.69 39.54
CA ARG A 914 -0.07 15.58 40.34
C ARG A 914 1.19 15.85 39.50
N ALA A 915 2.25 16.31 40.15
CA ALA A 915 3.59 16.36 39.56
C ALA A 915 4.14 14.95 39.34
N ALA A 916 5.08 14.80 38.40
CA ALA A 916 5.66 13.51 38.03
C ALA A 916 6.26 12.73 39.23
N ASP A 917 6.91 13.43 40.16
CA ASP A 917 7.51 12.82 41.35
C ASP A 917 6.47 12.28 42.35
N HIS A 918 5.22 12.75 42.25
CA HIS A 918 4.08 12.35 43.08
C HIS A 918 2.98 11.65 42.27
N ALA A 919 3.31 11.17 41.07
CA ALA A 919 2.36 10.48 40.19
C ALA A 919 1.69 9.29 40.90
N TYR A 920 0.47 8.96 40.49
CA TYR A 920 -0.26 7.80 41.03
C TYR A 920 0.46 6.48 40.74
N SER A 921 1.18 6.41 39.62
CA SER A 921 2.05 5.30 39.25
C SER A 921 3.15 5.80 38.30
N ALA A 922 4.34 5.19 38.41
CA ALA A 922 5.44 5.45 37.48
C ALA A 922 5.16 4.88 36.08
N ASP A 923 4.47 3.72 36.02
CA ASP A 923 3.88 3.22 34.78
C ASP A 923 2.67 4.07 34.38
N GLY A 924 2.47 4.24 33.08
CA GLY A 924 1.38 5.02 32.51
C GLY A 924 -0.01 4.45 32.81
N GLY A 925 -1.04 5.26 32.62
CA GLY A 925 -2.45 4.90 32.85
C GLY A 925 -3.10 4.03 31.76
N LEU A 926 -2.36 3.76 30.68
CA LEU A 926 -2.66 2.83 29.60
C LEU A 926 -1.44 1.94 29.36
N ALA A 927 -1.64 0.72 28.86
CA ALA A 927 -0.57 -0.16 28.44
C ALA A 927 -0.96 -0.97 27.19
N VAL A 928 0.04 -1.28 26.37
CA VAL A 928 -0.06 -2.25 25.28
C VAL A 928 0.52 -3.58 25.75
N LEU A 929 -0.22 -4.68 25.54
CA LEU A 929 0.27 -6.03 25.82
C LEU A 929 0.44 -6.79 24.50
N SER A 930 1.42 -7.69 24.44
CA SER A 930 1.66 -8.54 23.27
C SER A 930 1.94 -9.99 23.69
N GLY A 931 1.81 -10.93 22.76
CA GLY A 931 2.11 -12.33 23.01
C GLY A 931 1.41 -13.25 22.02
N ASN A 932 1.43 -14.55 22.24
CA ASN A 932 0.83 -15.49 21.27
C ASN A 932 -0.68 -15.27 21.10
N LEU A 933 -1.38 -14.74 22.11
CA LEU A 933 -2.81 -14.46 22.03
C LEU A 933 -3.13 -13.15 21.29
N ALA A 934 -2.22 -12.18 21.32
CA ALA A 934 -2.36 -10.86 20.68
C ALA A 934 -1.02 -10.45 20.02
N PRO A 935 -0.64 -11.08 18.90
CA PRO A 935 0.66 -10.84 18.27
C PRO A 935 0.79 -9.43 17.68
N ASP A 936 -0.31 -8.80 17.26
CA ASP A 936 -0.33 -7.40 16.78
C ASP A 936 -0.67 -6.41 17.91
N GLY A 937 -0.71 -6.90 19.15
CA GLY A 937 -0.99 -6.10 20.35
C GLY A 937 -2.46 -6.07 20.78
N CYS A 938 -2.66 -5.67 22.03
CA CYS A 938 -3.94 -5.35 22.65
C CYS A 938 -3.75 -4.26 23.71
N VAL A 939 -4.84 -3.66 24.19
CA VAL A 939 -4.78 -2.47 25.06
C VAL A 939 -5.48 -2.72 26.39
N VAL A 940 -4.87 -2.26 27.47
CA VAL A 940 -5.43 -2.28 28.82
C VAL A 940 -5.32 -0.91 29.49
N LYS A 941 -6.33 -0.54 30.28
CA LYS A 941 -6.37 0.68 31.08
C LYS A 941 -5.82 0.44 32.48
N THR A 942 -4.50 0.50 32.62
CA THR A 942 -3.79 0.22 33.88
C THR A 942 -4.17 1.16 35.02
N ALA A 943 -4.56 2.41 34.75
CA ALA A 943 -4.99 3.36 35.78
C ALA A 943 -6.16 2.84 36.63
N GLY A 944 -7.02 2.00 36.05
CA GLY A 944 -8.17 1.36 36.68
C GLY A 944 -7.93 -0.06 37.19
N VAL A 945 -6.70 -0.60 37.11
CA VAL A 945 -6.34 -1.94 37.57
C VAL A 945 -5.74 -1.87 38.98
N PRO A 946 -6.26 -2.62 39.97
CA PRO A 946 -5.64 -2.73 41.30
C PRO A 946 -4.23 -3.33 41.21
N GLU A 947 -3.33 -2.92 42.11
CA GLU A 947 -1.93 -3.36 42.10
C GLU A 947 -1.81 -4.88 42.27
N GLU A 948 -2.68 -5.48 43.10
CA GLU A 948 -2.76 -6.92 43.31
C GLU A 948 -3.22 -7.72 42.08
N ASN A 949 -3.72 -7.05 41.04
CA ASN A 949 -4.24 -7.64 39.80
C ASN A 949 -3.35 -7.37 38.57
N LEU A 950 -2.18 -6.75 38.74
CA LEU A 950 -1.26 -6.45 37.62
C LEU A 950 -0.70 -7.72 36.94
N VAL A 951 -0.65 -8.83 37.68
CA VAL A 951 -0.36 -10.17 37.16
C VAL A 951 -1.53 -11.07 37.51
N PHE A 952 -2.11 -11.74 36.51
CA PHE A 952 -3.27 -12.60 36.67
C PHE A 952 -3.16 -13.84 35.80
N ALA A 953 -3.55 -15.00 36.33
CA ALA A 953 -3.61 -16.23 35.56
C ALA A 953 -4.83 -17.05 35.97
N GLY A 954 -5.57 -17.56 35.00
CA GLY A 954 -6.80 -18.29 35.25
C GLY A 954 -7.25 -19.16 34.07
N PRO A 955 -8.20 -20.08 34.28
CA PRO A 955 -8.83 -20.83 33.21
C PRO A 955 -9.74 -19.92 32.36
N ALA A 956 -9.77 -20.16 31.06
CA ALA A 956 -10.62 -19.45 30.11
C ALA A 956 -12.08 -19.87 30.27
N ARG A 957 -12.99 -18.89 30.23
CA ARG A 957 -14.43 -19.06 30.04
C ARG A 957 -14.83 -18.37 28.74
N VAL A 958 -15.17 -19.15 27.72
CA VAL A 958 -15.29 -18.65 26.34
C VAL A 958 -16.73 -18.35 25.96
N PHE A 959 -16.96 -17.14 25.45
CA PHE A 959 -18.24 -16.64 24.98
C PHE A 959 -18.08 -16.04 23.58
N GLU A 960 -19.06 -16.29 22.69
CA GLU A 960 -19.02 -15.83 21.29
C GLU A 960 -19.85 -14.55 21.04
N SER A 961 -20.38 -13.97 22.11
CA SER A 961 -21.06 -12.67 22.07
C SER A 961 -21.13 -12.02 23.45
N GLN A 962 -21.29 -10.69 23.47
CA GLN A 962 -21.57 -9.96 24.71
C GLN A 962 -22.77 -10.54 25.46
N GLU A 963 -23.85 -10.87 24.75
CA GLU A 963 -25.09 -11.36 25.35
C GLU A 963 -24.87 -12.69 26.09
N SER A 964 -24.13 -13.62 25.49
CA SER A 964 -23.78 -14.88 26.13
C SER A 964 -22.86 -14.70 27.35
N ALA A 965 -21.90 -13.77 27.28
CA ALA A 965 -21.03 -13.44 28.41
C ALA A 965 -21.83 -12.81 29.57
N VAL A 966 -22.74 -11.89 29.28
CA VAL A 966 -23.64 -11.28 30.27
C VAL A 966 -24.51 -12.35 30.95
N ALA A 967 -25.10 -13.27 30.19
CA ALA A 967 -25.88 -14.37 30.75
C ALA A 967 -25.02 -15.24 31.69
N GLY A 968 -23.82 -15.64 31.25
CA GLY A 968 -22.89 -16.44 32.04
C GLY A 968 -22.37 -15.75 33.32
N ILE A 969 -22.28 -14.41 33.31
CA ILE A 969 -21.94 -13.63 34.52
C ILE A 969 -23.13 -13.59 35.48
N LEU A 970 -24.34 -13.39 34.97
CA LEU A 970 -25.53 -13.23 35.79
C LEU A 970 -26.05 -14.56 36.36
N ASP A 971 -25.90 -15.67 35.65
CA ASP A 971 -26.34 -17.00 36.09
C ASP A 971 -25.32 -17.76 36.97
N GLY A 972 -24.12 -17.19 37.15
CA GLY A 972 -23.05 -17.75 37.98
C GLY A 972 -22.16 -18.78 37.28
N THR A 973 -22.25 -18.93 35.96
CA THR A 973 -21.30 -19.72 35.16
C THR A 973 -19.87 -19.19 35.28
N VAL A 974 -19.72 -17.85 35.30
CA VAL A 974 -18.45 -17.18 35.59
C VAL A 974 -18.19 -17.15 37.08
N THR A 975 -17.01 -17.58 37.49
CA THR A 975 -16.59 -17.71 38.90
C THR A 975 -15.26 -17.01 39.17
N ALA A 976 -14.98 -16.74 40.44
CA ALA A 976 -13.71 -16.12 40.86
C ALA A 976 -12.49 -16.90 40.36
N GLY A 977 -11.53 -16.21 39.74
CA GLY A 977 -10.34 -16.79 39.11
C GLY A 977 -10.45 -16.98 37.60
N ASP A 978 -11.64 -16.90 37.01
CA ASP A 978 -11.83 -17.09 35.57
C ASP A 978 -11.25 -15.93 34.73
N VAL A 979 -10.75 -16.27 33.54
CA VAL A 979 -10.48 -15.32 32.45
C VAL A 979 -11.63 -15.40 31.45
N VAL A 980 -12.52 -14.42 31.49
CA VAL A 980 -13.69 -14.35 30.61
C VAL A 980 -13.26 -13.86 29.23
N VAL A 981 -13.40 -14.73 28.23
CA VAL A 981 -13.00 -14.49 26.84
C VAL A 981 -14.25 -14.21 26.02
N ILE A 982 -14.38 -12.99 25.49
CA ILE A 982 -15.50 -12.61 24.60
C ILE A 982 -14.94 -12.41 23.20
N ARG A 983 -15.23 -13.34 22.28
CA ARG A 983 -14.67 -13.33 20.91
C ARG A 983 -15.73 -13.06 19.84
N TYR A 984 -15.28 -12.76 18.62
CA TYR A 984 -16.12 -12.36 17.50
C TYR A 984 -16.89 -11.05 17.76
N GLU A 985 -16.29 -10.15 18.55
CA GLU A 985 -16.79 -8.80 18.78
C GLU A 985 -15.87 -7.72 18.20
N GLY A 986 -14.85 -8.13 17.42
CA GLY A 986 -13.94 -7.25 16.68
C GLY A 986 -14.56 -6.48 15.50
N PRO A 987 -13.77 -5.70 14.74
CA PRO A 987 -14.26 -4.89 13.63
C PRO A 987 -15.09 -5.67 12.61
N LYS A 988 -14.66 -6.87 12.21
CA LYS A 988 -15.38 -7.74 11.27
C LYS A 988 -16.27 -8.74 11.98
N GLY A 989 -15.83 -9.23 13.14
CA GLY A 989 -16.52 -10.26 13.91
C GLY A 989 -17.85 -9.77 14.48
N GLY A 990 -17.88 -8.56 15.05
CA GLY A 990 -19.08 -7.97 15.64
C GLY A 990 -20.28 -7.98 14.67
N PRO A 991 -20.15 -7.39 13.47
CA PRO A 991 -19.18 -6.36 13.04
C PRO A 991 -19.46 -5.00 13.68
N GLY A 992 -18.47 -4.09 13.60
CA GLY A 992 -18.56 -2.74 14.18
C GLY A 992 -17.81 -2.57 15.48
N MET A 993 -17.06 -3.60 15.92
CA MET A 993 -16.22 -3.56 17.11
C MET A 993 -16.96 -2.98 18.32
N GLN A 994 -18.06 -3.60 18.76
CA GLN A 994 -18.94 -2.96 19.73
C GLN A 994 -18.24 -2.64 21.05
N GLU A 995 -18.68 -1.55 21.70
CA GLU A 995 -18.19 -1.14 23.01
C GLU A 995 -18.99 -1.83 24.10
N MET A 996 -18.35 -2.76 24.80
CA MET A 996 -18.99 -3.58 25.81
C MET A 996 -18.78 -2.98 27.20
N LEU A 997 -19.87 -2.53 27.82
CA LEU A 997 -19.85 -2.05 29.20
C LEU A 997 -20.55 -3.04 30.15
N HIS A 998 -21.64 -3.69 29.70
CA HIS A 998 -22.43 -4.61 30.52
C HIS A 998 -21.61 -5.74 31.16
N PRO A 999 -20.73 -6.48 30.44
CA PRO A 999 -19.93 -7.52 31.09
C PRO A 999 -19.10 -6.99 32.27
N THR A 1000 -18.51 -5.80 32.11
CA THR A 1000 -17.66 -5.20 33.14
C THR A 1000 -18.48 -4.69 34.34
N SER A 1001 -19.60 -4.00 34.09
CA SER A 1001 -20.49 -3.48 35.14
C SER A 1001 -21.14 -4.61 35.92
N PHE A 1002 -21.56 -5.69 35.25
CA PHE A 1002 -22.24 -6.80 35.89
C PHE A 1002 -21.26 -7.70 36.66
N LEU A 1003 -20.01 -7.86 36.19
CA LEU A 1003 -18.95 -8.47 36.99
C LEU A 1003 -18.72 -7.68 38.30
N LYS A 1004 -18.76 -6.35 38.26
CA LYS A 1004 -18.67 -5.52 39.48
C LYS A 1004 -19.90 -5.68 40.37
N GLY A 1005 -21.12 -5.63 39.82
CA GLY A 1005 -22.37 -5.84 40.56
C GLY A 1005 -22.42 -7.22 41.26
N ARG A 1006 -21.88 -8.26 40.60
CA ARG A 1006 -21.70 -9.60 41.17
C ARG A 1006 -20.48 -9.75 42.09
N LYS A 1007 -19.74 -8.67 42.38
CA LYS A 1007 -18.53 -8.65 43.24
C LYS A 1007 -17.37 -9.51 42.72
N LEU A 1008 -17.35 -9.77 41.42
CA LEU A 1008 -16.31 -10.53 40.72
C LEU A 1008 -15.29 -9.63 39.98
N GLY A 1009 -15.52 -8.31 39.93
CA GLY A 1009 -14.68 -7.38 39.16
C GLY A 1009 -13.19 -7.31 39.53
N ARG A 1010 -12.80 -7.72 40.76
CA ARG A 1010 -11.39 -7.90 41.17
C ARG A 1010 -10.91 -9.35 41.10
N ALA A 1011 -11.83 -10.30 40.95
CA ALA A 1011 -11.54 -11.72 41.02
C ALA A 1011 -11.39 -12.37 39.64
N CYS A 1012 -11.88 -11.71 38.57
CA CYS A 1012 -11.83 -12.19 37.20
C CYS A 1012 -11.11 -11.22 36.29
N ALA A 1013 -10.61 -11.74 35.16
CA ALA A 1013 -10.13 -10.93 34.04
C ALA A 1013 -11.12 -10.99 32.87
N LEU A 1014 -11.16 -9.95 32.06
CA LEU A 1014 -11.95 -9.88 30.83
C LEU A 1014 -11.03 -9.64 29.64
N ILE A 1015 -11.16 -10.44 28.59
CA ILE A 1015 -10.42 -10.24 27.34
C ILE A 1015 -11.35 -10.30 26.12
N THR A 1016 -11.06 -9.48 25.10
CA THR A 1016 -11.87 -9.47 23.88
C THR A 1016 -11.10 -8.94 22.65
N ASP A 1017 -11.54 -9.38 21.46
CA ASP A 1017 -11.19 -8.76 20.18
C ASP A 1017 -12.02 -7.49 19.87
N GLY A 1018 -13.08 -7.24 20.63
CA GLY A 1018 -13.87 -6.00 20.63
C GLY A 1018 -13.28 -4.90 21.51
N ARG A 1019 -14.14 -4.01 22.03
CA ARG A 1019 -13.75 -2.89 22.89
C ARG A 1019 -14.47 -2.98 24.23
N PHE A 1020 -13.78 -2.57 25.29
CA PHE A 1020 -14.44 -2.24 26.56
C PHE A 1020 -14.65 -0.73 26.64
N SER A 1021 -15.68 -0.31 27.35
CA SER A 1021 -15.95 1.13 27.44
C SER A 1021 -14.86 1.87 28.21
N GLY A 1022 -14.64 3.15 27.88
CA GLY A 1022 -13.78 4.03 28.67
C GLY A 1022 -14.20 4.14 30.14
N GLY A 1023 -15.44 3.74 30.46
CA GLY A 1023 -16.01 3.65 31.80
C GLY A 1023 -15.69 2.39 32.58
N THR A 1024 -14.92 1.49 31.98
CA THR A 1024 -14.46 0.26 32.61
C THR A 1024 -13.35 0.55 33.62
N SER A 1025 -13.38 -0.17 34.73
CA SER A 1025 -12.22 -0.35 35.62
C SER A 1025 -12.13 -1.81 36.06
N GLY A 1026 -10.97 -2.24 36.51
CA GLY A 1026 -10.61 -3.65 36.64
C GLY A 1026 -9.78 -4.17 35.46
N LEU A 1027 -9.47 -5.47 35.47
CA LEU A 1027 -8.59 -6.11 34.49
C LEU A 1027 -9.35 -6.47 33.21
N SER A 1028 -9.51 -5.48 32.33
CA SER A 1028 -10.25 -5.58 31.07
C SER A 1028 -9.35 -5.23 29.89
N ILE A 1029 -9.06 -6.22 29.04
CA ILE A 1029 -8.15 -6.11 27.90
C ILE A 1029 -8.95 -6.18 26.59
N GLY A 1030 -8.95 -5.09 25.84
CA GLY A 1030 -9.63 -5.01 24.54
C GLY A 1030 -8.65 -5.01 23.38
N HIS A 1031 -9.21 -4.99 22.16
CA HIS A 1031 -8.46 -4.78 20.93
C HIS A 1031 -7.50 -5.93 20.58
N ILE A 1032 -7.73 -7.15 21.09
CA ILE A 1032 -6.89 -8.30 20.75
C ILE A 1032 -6.82 -8.45 19.22
N SER A 1033 -5.61 -8.29 18.70
CA SER A 1033 -5.33 -8.27 17.27
C SER A 1033 -4.30 -9.35 16.91
N PRO A 1034 -4.54 -10.14 15.85
CA PRO A 1034 -5.74 -10.17 15.01
C PRO A 1034 -7.02 -10.59 15.74
N GLU A 1035 -8.18 -10.08 15.29
CA GLU A 1035 -9.49 -10.47 15.83
C GLU A 1035 -9.85 -11.93 15.48
N ALA A 1036 -10.83 -12.52 16.17
CA ALA A 1036 -11.25 -13.90 15.93
C ALA A 1036 -11.71 -14.12 14.48
N ALA A 1037 -12.53 -13.21 13.94
CA ALA A 1037 -13.01 -13.26 12.56
C ALA A 1037 -11.89 -13.00 11.52
N GLY A 1038 -10.75 -12.48 11.96
CA GLY A 1038 -9.55 -12.25 11.16
C GLY A 1038 -8.55 -13.40 11.22
N GLY A 1039 -8.89 -14.51 11.89
CA GLY A 1039 -7.99 -15.66 12.05
C GLY A 1039 -7.06 -15.59 13.26
N GLY A 1040 -7.32 -14.69 14.21
CA GLY A 1040 -6.50 -14.53 15.40
C GLY A 1040 -6.56 -15.71 16.37
N VAL A 1041 -5.52 -15.85 17.20
CA VAL A 1041 -5.40 -16.95 18.17
C VAL A 1041 -6.54 -16.98 19.19
N ILE A 1042 -7.17 -15.83 19.47
CA ILE A 1042 -8.37 -15.74 20.31
C ILE A 1042 -9.55 -16.59 19.79
N ALA A 1043 -9.61 -16.88 18.48
CA ALA A 1043 -10.60 -17.80 17.91
C ALA A 1043 -10.37 -19.27 18.31
N LEU A 1044 -9.17 -19.62 18.76
CA LEU A 1044 -8.75 -20.99 19.06
C LEU A 1044 -8.76 -21.32 20.56
N VAL A 1045 -9.08 -20.35 21.41
CA VAL A 1045 -9.21 -20.54 22.86
C VAL A 1045 -10.39 -21.47 23.14
N ALA A 1046 -10.18 -22.45 24.02
CA ALA A 1046 -11.19 -23.37 24.50
C ALA A 1046 -11.42 -23.18 26.02
N ASP A 1047 -12.61 -23.55 26.49
CA ASP A 1047 -12.91 -23.52 27.93
C ASP A 1047 -11.90 -24.33 28.74
N GLY A 1048 -11.42 -23.75 29.83
CA GLY A 1048 -10.44 -24.36 30.73
C GLY A 1048 -8.98 -24.14 30.32
N ASP A 1049 -8.69 -23.63 29.11
CA ASP A 1049 -7.32 -23.25 28.74
C ASP A 1049 -6.78 -22.21 29.72
N ARG A 1050 -5.53 -22.34 30.15
CA ARG A 1050 -4.92 -21.37 31.06
C ARG A 1050 -4.42 -20.15 30.27
N ILE A 1051 -4.80 -18.95 30.71
CA ILE A 1051 -4.34 -17.67 30.16
C ILE A 1051 -3.55 -16.93 31.23
N GLU A 1052 -2.39 -16.41 30.86
CA GLU A 1052 -1.50 -15.60 31.71
C GLU A 1052 -1.47 -14.16 31.20
N LEU A 1053 -1.68 -13.21 32.11
CA LEU A 1053 -1.67 -11.77 31.89
C LEU A 1053 -0.61 -11.16 32.80
N ASP A 1054 0.34 -10.43 32.23
CA ASP A 1054 1.39 -9.75 32.99
C ASP A 1054 1.57 -8.34 32.42
N ILE A 1055 0.94 -7.36 33.09
CA ILE A 1055 1.00 -5.95 32.69
C ILE A 1055 2.43 -5.39 32.84
N PRO A 1056 3.16 -5.59 33.96
CA PRO A 1056 4.55 -5.14 34.07
C PRO A 1056 5.45 -5.69 32.95
N ALA A 1057 5.33 -6.98 32.61
CA ALA A 1057 6.11 -7.59 31.54
C ALA A 1057 5.57 -7.28 30.12
N ARG A 1058 4.39 -6.66 30.01
CA ARG A 1058 3.66 -6.36 28.76
C ARG A 1058 3.32 -7.62 27.95
N THR A 1059 2.92 -8.69 28.64
CA THR A 1059 2.62 -9.98 28.02
C THR A 1059 1.19 -10.47 28.23
N ILE A 1060 0.66 -11.13 27.20
CA ILE A 1060 -0.60 -11.88 27.24
C ILE A 1060 -0.39 -13.23 26.54
N ARG A 1061 -0.57 -14.33 27.27
CA ARG A 1061 -0.21 -15.66 26.80
C ARG A 1061 -1.34 -16.67 26.99
N LEU A 1062 -1.64 -17.42 25.94
CA LEU A 1062 -2.40 -18.66 26.02
C LEU A 1062 -1.44 -19.83 26.26
N CYS A 1063 -1.59 -20.54 27.38
CA CYS A 1063 -0.70 -21.62 27.81
C CYS A 1063 -1.03 -22.96 27.12
N VAL A 1064 -1.05 -22.97 25.80
CA VAL A 1064 -1.27 -24.14 24.94
C VAL A 1064 -0.05 -24.31 24.04
N SER A 1065 0.37 -25.54 23.76
CA SER A 1065 1.51 -25.82 22.88
C SER A 1065 1.22 -25.46 21.43
N ASP A 1066 2.25 -25.07 20.68
CA ASP A 1066 2.11 -24.70 19.26
C ASP A 1066 1.51 -25.84 18.41
N ASP A 1067 1.87 -27.10 18.66
CA ASP A 1067 1.31 -28.28 17.97
C ASP A 1067 -0.23 -28.39 18.14
N GLU A 1068 -0.72 -28.07 19.34
CA GLU A 1068 -2.16 -28.11 19.66
C GLU A 1068 -2.87 -26.90 19.04
N LEU A 1069 -2.26 -25.72 19.05
CA LEU A 1069 -2.80 -24.54 18.37
C LEU A 1069 -2.88 -24.75 16.85
N ASP A 1070 -1.87 -25.40 16.25
CA ASP A 1070 -1.87 -25.77 14.84
C ASP A 1070 -2.98 -26.79 14.52
N ALA A 1071 -3.17 -27.79 15.40
CA ALA A 1071 -4.27 -28.75 15.26
C ALA A 1071 -5.64 -28.04 15.33
N ARG A 1072 -5.85 -27.15 16.30
CA ARG A 1072 -7.09 -26.36 16.42
C ARG A 1072 -7.31 -25.45 15.22
N ARG A 1073 -6.25 -24.85 14.67
CA ARG A 1073 -6.34 -24.04 13.45
C ARG A 1073 -6.80 -24.86 12.25
N ILE A 1074 -6.26 -26.07 12.07
CA ILE A 1074 -6.67 -26.98 11.01
C ILE A 1074 -8.14 -27.37 11.16
N GLU A 1075 -8.61 -27.66 12.38
CA GLU A 1075 -10.02 -27.98 12.62
C GLU A 1075 -10.94 -26.78 12.39
N GLU A 1076 -10.53 -25.57 12.80
CA GLU A 1076 -11.27 -24.33 12.56
C GLU A 1076 -11.40 -24.02 11.06
N GLU A 1077 -10.33 -24.23 10.28
CA GLU A 1077 -10.32 -24.08 8.82
C GLU A 1077 -11.20 -25.10 8.08
N LYS A 1078 -11.51 -26.24 8.69
CA LYS A 1078 -12.38 -27.28 8.11
C LYS A 1078 -13.88 -27.01 8.32
N ARG A 1079 -14.27 -26.09 9.19
CA ARG A 1079 -15.68 -25.76 9.44
C ARG A 1079 -16.33 -25.24 8.15
N ASP A 1080 -17.63 -25.46 7.98
CA ASP A 1080 -18.40 -24.92 6.83
C ASP A 1080 -18.29 -23.40 6.73
N ARG A 1081 -18.15 -22.73 7.88
CA ARG A 1081 -17.96 -21.28 8.02
C ARG A 1081 -16.80 -21.00 8.98
N PRO A 1082 -15.54 -21.09 8.52
CA PRO A 1082 -14.36 -20.84 9.36
C PRO A 1082 -14.37 -19.43 9.95
N TYR A 1083 -13.86 -19.28 11.16
CA TYR A 1083 -13.71 -18.00 11.87
C TYR A 1083 -15.03 -17.23 12.00
N THR A 1084 -16.12 -17.95 12.23
CA THR A 1084 -17.42 -17.37 12.57
C THR A 1084 -17.96 -18.00 13.86
N PRO A 1085 -18.85 -17.32 14.60
CA PRO A 1085 -19.55 -17.95 15.71
C PRO A 1085 -20.36 -19.17 15.28
N VAL A 1086 -20.51 -20.16 16.18
CA VAL A 1086 -21.24 -21.41 15.95
C VAL A 1086 -22.76 -21.18 16.00
N ASP A 1087 -23.26 -20.62 17.11
CA ASP A 1087 -24.70 -20.56 17.42
C ASP A 1087 -25.27 -19.13 17.48
N ARG A 1088 -24.55 -18.13 16.95
CA ARG A 1088 -24.97 -16.73 17.03
C ARG A 1088 -25.97 -16.34 15.94
N ASP A 1089 -27.20 -16.05 16.35
CA ASP A 1089 -28.21 -15.41 15.49
C ASP A 1089 -28.17 -13.87 15.67
N ARG A 1090 -27.47 -13.19 14.75
CA ARG A 1090 -27.35 -11.71 14.74
C ARG A 1090 -27.67 -11.17 13.36
N THR A 1091 -28.64 -10.24 13.30
CA THR A 1091 -28.98 -9.55 12.06
C THR A 1091 -27.91 -8.52 11.70
N VAL A 1092 -27.19 -8.74 10.61
CA VAL A 1092 -26.16 -7.81 10.10
C VAL A 1092 -26.70 -7.05 8.88
N SER A 1093 -26.91 -5.75 9.03
CA SER A 1093 -27.43 -4.88 7.95
C SER A 1093 -26.43 -4.69 6.81
N THR A 1094 -26.90 -4.17 5.66
CA THR A 1094 -26.04 -3.85 4.51
C THR A 1094 -24.94 -2.86 4.88
N ALA A 1095 -25.24 -1.86 5.72
CA ALA A 1095 -24.26 -0.88 6.18
C ALA A 1095 -23.14 -1.54 7.01
N LEU A 1096 -23.50 -2.43 7.94
CA LEU A 1096 -22.53 -3.16 8.75
C LEU A 1096 -21.68 -4.14 7.91
N ARG A 1097 -22.28 -4.79 6.90
CA ARG A 1097 -21.52 -5.61 5.95
C ARG A 1097 -20.52 -4.78 5.14
N ALA A 1098 -20.90 -3.56 4.74
CA ALA A 1098 -20.00 -2.65 4.03
C ALA A 1098 -18.83 -2.23 4.94
N TYR A 1099 -19.09 -1.89 6.20
CA TYR A 1099 -18.04 -1.62 7.18
C TYR A 1099 -17.10 -2.82 7.35
N ALA A 1100 -17.64 -4.01 7.62
CA ALA A 1100 -16.85 -5.23 7.81
C ALA A 1100 -15.96 -5.57 6.61
N ALA A 1101 -16.44 -5.29 5.39
CA ALA A 1101 -15.67 -5.55 4.17
C ALA A 1101 -14.47 -4.61 3.98
N MET A 1102 -14.48 -3.42 4.59
CA MET A 1102 -13.48 -2.37 4.38
C MET A 1102 -12.65 -2.03 5.62
N THR A 1103 -13.05 -2.47 6.82
CA THR A 1103 -12.34 -2.14 8.05
C THR A 1103 -11.03 -2.93 8.19
N THR A 1104 -10.00 -2.26 8.71
CA THR A 1104 -8.73 -2.88 9.12
C THR A 1104 -8.82 -3.46 10.54
N ALA A 1105 -7.73 -4.08 11.00
CA ALA A 1105 -7.62 -4.56 12.37
C ALA A 1105 -7.61 -3.40 13.38
N ALA A 1106 -7.92 -3.69 14.64
CA ALA A 1106 -7.88 -2.68 15.71
C ALA A 1106 -6.47 -2.13 15.95
N SER A 1107 -5.43 -2.96 15.81
CA SER A 1107 -4.02 -2.55 15.84
C SER A 1107 -3.64 -1.53 14.76
N ASP A 1108 -4.48 -1.34 13.74
CA ASP A 1108 -4.31 -0.35 12.68
C ASP A 1108 -5.34 0.79 12.78
N GLY A 1109 -6.11 0.87 13.87
CA GLY A 1109 -7.14 1.90 14.10
C GLY A 1109 -8.54 1.56 13.59
N ALA A 1110 -8.75 0.33 13.09
CA ALA A 1110 -9.99 -0.12 12.44
C ALA A 1110 -10.54 0.88 11.39
N TYR A 1111 -9.64 1.61 10.73
CA TYR A 1111 -9.98 2.60 9.72
C TYR A 1111 -10.47 1.91 8.45
N ARG A 1112 -11.12 2.67 7.58
CA ARG A 1112 -11.62 2.15 6.32
C ARG A 1112 -10.51 2.09 5.27
N ARG A 1113 -10.13 0.87 4.86
CA ARG A 1113 -9.25 0.60 3.73
C ARG A 1113 -10.07 0.15 2.52
N ILE A 1114 -9.99 0.91 1.42
CA ILE A 1114 -10.66 0.59 0.17
C ILE A 1114 -9.90 -0.58 -0.52
N PRO A 1115 -10.59 -1.67 -0.91
CA PRO A 1115 -9.97 -2.86 -1.53
C PRO A 1115 -9.28 -2.63 -2.89
#